data_AF-A0AAX0BGY4-F1
#
_entry.id   AF-A0AAX0BGY4-F1
#
_cell.length_a   1.000
_cell.length_b   1.000
_cell.length_c   1.000
_cell.angle_alpha   90.00
_cell.angle_beta   90.00
_cell.angle_gamma   90.00
#
_symmetry.space_group_name_H-M   'P 1'
#
loop_
_entity.id
_entity.type
_entity.pdbx_description
1 polymer ?
#
loop_
_entity_poly.entity_id
_entity_poly.type
_entity_poly.pdbx_seq_one_letter_code
_entity_poly.pdbx_strand_id
1 'polypeptide(L)'
;MLSEKGLLIIEKLAEHNNELVTSKALAASTGMSERSVKTYLKEVADFCEQNSMTLDRKPGKGMKPCFSDAQIGKILDVAGRKSAAVSQKKRQNYISYILLSGWDTYTYALFSEELNVSKNVIMDDINELDAELLLFGIKVHRTAGYGIYATGSELDIRKAMRHFCRYPISDKQVIKTDDHRLSRRAAEVIANNFRSVNLSMAVDMIHHVERRFDIIFTDYTFQMLAEYIAIALFRVDVEKELKTDELDLSNRMCDDASDGDAGTETEQQVQKNGFIMTEHENMAKEAAGFLERYHGISLSQPEIMYLAMLFSCAEGQNRVVMSCEEALSIEDEMIVYLSNLLAANLIENELLRESMRSFLPGSIARTHFGIEIDNPFLSDITQSYASLFTVCFTVSRYYEKYTGAMPSENEIAFIALQVGGALHRNPMTVRAVLIGAAGYATGSIIAGKIENRVPDVRIVSILSSDRIEHIDEYDCDLILSTIDTQADIHKDMRFLYVSPLISAQDEKNIRNKCFELMTGQSAEVSEFSQMLSEEFIIFEKKAKNRKDVLKRACQLLINKGIVQSEFARDVLEREKVEATAVGCNIAIPHGKPEHVNRCQILVIRLDKPIEWGERMADMIFLLAINFDSVNTTKAFFHDFTKLLNENGATDRLREAASPHELCAAIRKELGWN
;
A
#
# COMPACT_ATOMS: atom_id res chain seq x y z
N MET A 1 29.81 -5.43 35.43
CA MET A 1 28.90 -4.77 34.47
C MET A 1 29.25 -5.24 33.06
N LEU A 2 28.25 -5.56 32.23
CA LEU A 2 28.47 -6.00 30.84
C LEU A 2 28.73 -4.83 29.89
N SER A 3 29.60 -5.06 28.89
CA SER A 3 29.72 -4.20 27.72
C SER A 3 28.52 -4.38 26.78
N GLU A 4 28.28 -3.45 25.86
CA GLU A 4 27.19 -3.54 24.86
C GLU A 4 27.21 -4.87 24.08
N LYS A 5 28.41 -5.35 23.73
CA LYS A 5 28.59 -6.64 23.05
C LYS A 5 28.33 -7.83 23.96
N GLY A 6 28.65 -7.74 25.25
CA GLY A 6 28.29 -8.74 26.25
C GLY A 6 26.78 -8.79 26.51
N LEU A 7 26.10 -7.64 26.45
CA LEU A 7 24.65 -7.53 26.54
C LEU A 7 23.93 -8.24 25.40
N LEU A 8 24.35 -8.01 24.15
CA LEU A 8 23.78 -8.70 23.00
C LEU A 8 23.94 -10.23 23.10
N ILE A 9 25.09 -10.67 23.60
CA ILE A 9 25.38 -12.11 23.78
C ILE A 9 24.49 -12.71 24.88
N ILE A 10 24.31 -12.04 26.02
CA ILE A 10 23.47 -12.57 27.11
C ILE A 10 21.98 -12.53 26.76
N GLU A 11 21.53 -11.56 25.98
CA GLU A 11 20.17 -11.49 25.45
C GLU A 11 19.89 -12.69 24.53
N LYS A 12 20.77 -12.98 23.58
CA LYS A 12 20.65 -14.17 22.72
C LYS A 12 20.75 -15.49 23.49
N LEU A 13 21.52 -15.53 24.58
CA LEU A 13 21.51 -16.69 25.48
C LEU A 13 20.18 -16.81 26.25
N ALA A 14 19.54 -15.71 26.62
CA ALA A 14 18.23 -15.73 27.27
C ALA A 14 17.10 -16.15 26.31
N GLU A 15 17.13 -15.73 25.05
CA GLU A 15 16.20 -16.17 24.00
C GLU A 15 16.25 -17.69 23.77
N HIS A 16 17.45 -18.27 23.83
CA HIS A 16 17.71 -19.70 23.66
C HIS A 16 17.89 -20.43 25.01
N ASN A 17 17.19 -19.98 26.06
CA ASN A 17 17.28 -20.60 27.37
C ASN A 17 16.94 -22.10 27.30
N ASN A 18 17.70 -22.92 28.03
CA ASN A 18 17.64 -24.38 28.01
C ASN A 18 18.08 -25.09 26.70
N GLU A 19 18.51 -24.35 25.68
CA GLU A 19 19.04 -24.89 24.43
C GLU A 19 20.58 -24.86 24.39
N LEU A 20 21.19 -25.71 23.55
CA LEU A 20 22.64 -25.71 23.37
C LEU A 20 23.01 -24.73 22.25
N VAL A 21 23.74 -23.67 22.59
CA VAL A 21 24.14 -22.61 21.67
C VAL A 21 25.66 -22.64 21.44
N THR A 22 26.09 -22.55 20.18
CA THR A 22 27.53 -22.50 19.83
C THR A 22 28.03 -21.07 19.67
N SER A 23 29.33 -20.82 19.87
CA SER A 23 29.92 -19.50 19.60
C SER A 23 29.74 -19.06 18.14
N LYS A 24 29.65 -20.01 17.20
CA LYS A 24 29.37 -19.75 15.78
C LYS A 24 27.92 -19.30 15.57
N ALA A 25 26.95 -19.91 16.25
CA ALA A 25 25.56 -19.51 16.20
C ALA A 25 25.35 -18.12 16.82
N LEU A 26 25.99 -17.85 17.97
CA LEU A 26 25.99 -16.52 18.59
C LEU A 26 26.62 -15.47 17.67
N ALA A 27 27.72 -15.79 16.98
CA ALA A 27 28.34 -14.89 16.01
C ALA A 27 27.38 -14.52 14.87
N ALA A 28 26.65 -15.50 14.32
CA ALA A 28 25.66 -15.28 13.27
C ALA A 28 24.48 -14.44 13.77
N SER A 29 23.96 -14.69 14.97
CA SER A 29 22.78 -13.97 15.51
C SER A 29 23.09 -12.57 16.03
N THR A 30 24.35 -12.29 16.38
CA THR A 30 24.80 -10.97 16.89
C THR A 30 25.50 -10.11 15.85
N GLY A 31 25.76 -10.63 14.64
CA GLY A 31 26.54 -9.94 13.60
C GLY A 31 28.04 -9.79 13.92
N MET A 32 28.53 -10.45 14.97
CA MET A 32 29.92 -10.36 15.44
C MET A 32 30.79 -11.46 14.84
N SER A 33 32.12 -11.26 14.80
CA SER A 33 33.04 -12.36 14.47
C SER A 33 33.09 -13.41 15.60
N GLU A 34 33.28 -14.69 15.27
CA GLU A 34 33.39 -15.76 16.28
C GLU A 34 34.52 -15.50 17.30
N ARG A 35 35.60 -14.85 16.86
CA ARG A 35 36.70 -14.40 17.72
C ARG A 35 36.23 -13.35 18.73
N SER A 36 35.44 -12.37 18.28
CA SER A 36 34.85 -11.35 19.14
C SER A 36 33.89 -11.96 20.15
N VAL A 37 32.98 -12.85 19.72
CA VAL A 37 32.06 -13.54 20.63
C VAL A 37 32.83 -14.24 21.73
N LYS A 38 33.87 -15.02 21.41
CA LYS A 38 34.70 -15.72 22.42
C LYS A 38 35.37 -14.76 23.41
N THR A 39 35.80 -13.58 22.97
CA THR A 39 36.36 -12.55 23.84
C THR A 39 35.34 -12.02 24.84
N TYR A 40 34.15 -11.63 24.37
CA TYR A 40 33.09 -11.07 25.23
C TYR A 40 32.34 -12.15 26.03
N LEU A 41 32.41 -13.42 25.64
CA LEU A 41 31.83 -14.51 26.42
C LEU A 41 32.46 -14.68 27.80
N LYS A 42 33.69 -14.17 27.98
CA LYS A 42 34.35 -14.15 29.29
C LYS A 42 33.62 -13.22 30.25
N GLU A 43 33.37 -11.96 29.86
CA GLU A 43 32.62 -11.02 30.69
C GLU A 43 31.15 -11.45 30.90
N VAL A 44 30.54 -12.14 29.92
CA VAL A 44 29.20 -12.71 30.07
C VAL A 44 29.16 -13.80 31.14
N ALA A 45 30.16 -14.69 31.16
CA ALA A 45 30.25 -15.70 32.21
C ALA A 45 30.49 -15.08 33.59
N ASP A 46 31.39 -14.10 33.69
CA ASP A 46 31.65 -13.39 34.94
C ASP A 46 30.37 -12.70 35.47
N PHE A 47 29.57 -12.11 34.58
CA PHE A 47 28.29 -11.52 34.93
C PHE A 47 27.25 -12.56 35.38
N CYS A 48 27.19 -13.71 34.72
CA CYS A 48 26.29 -14.79 35.11
C CYS A 48 26.64 -15.31 36.52
N GLU A 49 27.92 -15.52 36.81
CA GLU A 49 28.39 -15.93 38.15
C GLU A 49 28.00 -14.91 39.23
N GLN A 50 28.22 -13.62 38.96
CA GLN A 50 27.87 -12.52 39.89
C GLN A 50 26.37 -12.40 40.19
N ASN A 51 25.51 -12.90 39.30
CA ASN A 51 24.06 -12.81 39.44
C ASN A 51 23.40 -14.17 39.69
N SER A 52 24.18 -15.18 40.09
CA SER A 52 23.68 -16.54 40.37
C SER A 52 22.94 -17.16 39.18
N MET A 53 23.39 -16.89 37.95
CA MET A 53 22.86 -17.45 36.71
C MET A 53 23.75 -18.60 36.23
N THR A 54 23.13 -19.71 35.81
CA THR A 54 23.88 -20.90 35.40
C THR A 54 24.07 -20.93 33.88
N LEU A 55 25.32 -21.06 33.44
CA LEU A 55 25.71 -21.19 32.03
C LEU A 55 26.60 -22.43 31.86
N ASP A 56 25.99 -23.57 31.53
CA ASP A 56 26.68 -24.87 31.43
C ASP A 56 27.52 -24.93 30.15
N ARG A 57 28.85 -25.02 30.28
CA ARG A 57 29.79 -25.08 29.15
C ARG A 57 30.15 -26.53 28.84
N LYS A 58 29.83 -26.99 27.63
CA LYS A 58 30.21 -28.32 27.14
C LYS A 58 31.35 -28.20 26.12
N PRO A 59 32.58 -28.62 26.48
CA PRO A 59 33.74 -28.54 25.59
C PRO A 59 33.45 -29.14 24.21
N GLY A 60 33.71 -28.37 23.16
CA GLY A 60 33.48 -28.79 21.76
C GLY A 60 32.02 -28.83 21.29
N LYS A 61 31.03 -28.63 22.17
CA LYS A 61 29.60 -28.69 21.84
C LYS A 61 28.85 -27.36 22.01
N GLY A 62 29.39 -26.41 22.77
CA GLY A 62 28.78 -25.10 22.98
C GLY A 62 28.43 -24.86 24.45
N MET A 63 27.39 -24.06 24.69
CA MET A 63 26.95 -23.69 26.03
C MET A 63 25.44 -23.70 26.15
N LYS A 64 24.95 -24.09 27.31
CA LYS A 64 23.53 -24.16 27.62
C LYS A 64 23.19 -23.19 28.76
N PRO A 65 22.48 -22.09 28.48
CA PRO A 65 21.95 -21.21 29.53
C PRO A 65 20.82 -21.91 30.28
N CYS A 66 20.81 -21.74 31.61
CA CYS A 66 19.81 -22.27 32.54
C CYS A 66 19.38 -21.13 33.48
N PHE A 67 18.63 -20.18 32.95
CA PHE A 67 18.14 -19.00 33.65
C PHE A 67 16.69 -19.20 34.12
N SER A 68 16.32 -18.61 35.26
CA SER A 68 14.92 -18.54 35.70
C SER A 68 14.16 -17.41 35.00
N ASP A 69 12.84 -17.46 34.98
CA ASP A 69 12.01 -16.42 34.33
C ASP A 69 12.25 -15.02 34.92
N ALA A 70 12.49 -14.93 36.23
CA ALA A 70 12.85 -13.66 36.88
C ALA A 70 14.23 -13.14 36.44
N GLN A 71 15.18 -14.04 36.18
CA GLN A 71 16.51 -13.69 35.68
C GLN A 71 16.45 -13.28 34.20
N ILE A 72 15.64 -13.96 33.39
CA ILE A 72 15.36 -13.58 32.00
C ILE A 72 14.69 -12.21 31.96
N GLY A 73 13.67 -11.97 32.78
CA GLY A 73 13.04 -10.66 32.89
C GLY A 73 14.03 -9.55 33.27
N LYS A 74 14.96 -9.81 34.19
CA LYS A 74 16.03 -8.87 34.55
C LYS A 74 17.04 -8.66 33.42
N ILE A 75 17.40 -9.72 32.68
CA ILE A 75 18.25 -9.62 31.49
C ILE A 75 17.55 -8.77 30.44
N LEU A 76 16.27 -9.00 30.16
CA LEU A 76 15.49 -8.27 29.16
C LEU A 76 15.19 -6.82 29.58
N ASP A 77 15.07 -6.52 30.88
CA ASP A 77 14.92 -5.14 31.36
C ASP A 77 16.25 -4.37 31.29
N VAL A 78 17.37 -5.02 31.63
CA VAL A 78 18.71 -4.43 31.51
C VAL A 78 19.17 -4.35 30.06
N ALA A 79 18.84 -5.35 29.24
CA ALA A 79 19.04 -5.35 27.79
C ALA A 79 18.11 -4.33 27.15
N GLY A 80 16.82 -4.25 27.49
CA GLY A 80 15.91 -3.22 26.98
C GLY A 80 16.40 -1.79 27.25
N ARG A 81 17.03 -1.54 28.42
CA ARG A 81 17.62 -0.24 28.77
C ARG A 81 18.96 0.07 28.09
N LYS A 82 19.73 -0.93 27.64
CA LYS A 82 21.06 -0.75 27.00
C LYS A 82 21.13 -1.15 25.52
N SER A 83 20.19 -1.95 25.04
CA SER A 83 19.84 -2.27 23.64
C SER A 83 19.20 -1.06 22.94
N ALA A 84 19.06 0.06 23.65
CA ALA A 84 19.05 1.40 23.09
C ALA A 84 20.37 1.78 22.37
N ALA A 85 21.03 0.85 21.68
CA ALA A 85 21.53 1.17 20.36
C ALA A 85 20.29 1.44 19.51
N VAL A 86 19.79 2.67 19.58
CA VAL A 86 18.55 3.09 18.95
C VAL A 86 18.61 2.63 17.48
N SER A 87 17.68 1.76 17.06
CA SER A 87 17.60 1.31 15.67
C SER A 87 17.61 2.53 14.75
N GLN A 88 18.22 2.44 13.56
CA GLN A 88 18.30 3.56 12.62
C GLN A 88 16.96 4.30 12.46
N LYS A 89 15.87 3.55 12.27
CA LYS A 89 14.50 4.10 12.19
C LYS A 89 14.07 4.92 13.42
N LYS A 90 14.38 4.45 14.63
CA LYS A 90 14.09 5.19 15.88
C LYS A 90 14.97 6.43 16.03
N ARG A 91 16.24 6.39 15.58
CA ARG A 91 17.13 7.56 15.60
C ARG A 91 16.63 8.61 14.61
N GLN A 92 16.33 8.18 13.40
CA GLN A 92 15.76 9.02 12.36
C GLN A 92 14.43 9.64 12.80
N ASN A 93 13.54 8.87 13.43
CA ASN A 93 12.33 9.41 14.04
C ASN A 93 12.62 10.54 15.04
N TYR A 94 13.57 10.35 15.96
CA TYR A 94 13.92 11.38 16.94
C TYR A 94 14.52 12.62 16.28
N ILE A 95 15.43 12.43 15.31
CA ILE A 95 16.03 13.52 14.54
C ILE A 95 14.94 14.29 13.78
N SER A 96 14.06 13.60 13.06
CA SER A 96 12.94 14.20 12.35
C SER A 96 11.99 14.93 13.29
N TYR A 97 11.65 14.36 14.45
CA TYR A 97 10.87 15.03 15.48
C TYR A 97 11.48 16.39 15.84
N ILE A 98 12.76 16.42 16.22
CA ILE A 98 13.45 17.65 16.61
C ILE A 98 13.47 18.68 15.46
N LEU A 99 13.87 18.26 14.26
CA LEU A 99 13.98 19.14 13.10
C LEU A 99 12.62 19.75 12.72
N LEU A 100 11.56 18.95 12.77
CA LEU A 100 10.21 19.37 12.39
C LEU A 100 9.50 20.13 13.51
N SER A 101 9.84 19.91 14.79
CA SER A 101 9.32 20.68 15.92
C SER A 101 9.74 22.14 15.91
N GLY A 102 10.72 22.54 15.08
CA GLY A 102 11.15 23.93 14.93
C GLY A 102 12.31 24.33 15.84
N TRP A 103 13.02 23.35 16.44
CA TRP A 103 14.30 23.59 17.08
C TRP A 103 15.36 23.86 16.02
N ASP A 104 16.10 24.95 16.17
CA ASP A 104 17.02 25.41 15.12
C ASP A 104 18.50 25.44 15.54
N THR A 105 18.79 25.09 16.79
CA THR A 105 20.14 25.13 17.40
C THR A 105 20.73 23.74 17.67
N TYR A 106 20.08 22.66 17.25
CA TYR A 106 20.59 21.31 17.48
C TYR A 106 21.89 21.06 16.71
N THR A 107 22.89 20.49 17.37
CA THR A 107 24.17 20.18 16.73
C THR A 107 24.36 18.67 16.58
N TYR A 108 25.25 18.26 15.67
CA TYR A 108 25.69 16.86 15.61
C TYR A 108 26.19 16.33 16.97
N ALA A 109 26.76 17.20 17.81
CA ALA A 109 27.22 16.82 19.14
C ALA A 109 26.05 16.52 20.09
N LEU A 110 25.01 17.34 20.06
CA LEU A 110 23.82 17.15 20.91
C LEU A 110 23.07 15.87 20.52
N PHE A 111 22.79 15.67 19.23
CA PHE A 111 22.18 14.42 18.75
C PHE A 111 23.04 13.19 19.09
N SER A 112 24.36 13.31 18.97
CA SER A 112 25.31 12.23 19.30
C SER A 112 25.25 11.87 20.79
N GLU A 113 25.11 12.86 21.66
CA GLU A 113 24.97 12.68 23.11
C GLU A 113 23.63 12.05 23.49
N GLU A 114 22.51 12.60 22.98
CA GLU A 114 21.16 12.14 23.32
C GLU A 114 20.83 10.75 22.76
N LEU A 115 21.27 10.45 21.54
CA LEU A 115 21.04 9.16 20.89
C LEU A 115 22.15 8.14 21.17
N ASN A 116 23.20 8.55 21.90
CA ASN A 116 24.34 7.72 22.27
C ASN A 116 25.00 6.99 21.07
N VAL A 117 25.19 7.71 19.95
CA VAL A 117 25.88 7.22 18.74
C VAL A 117 26.93 8.22 18.27
N SER A 118 27.87 7.80 17.42
CA SER A 118 28.90 8.72 16.92
C SER A 118 28.32 9.82 16.01
N LYS A 119 29.00 10.98 15.95
CA LYS A 119 28.64 12.08 15.03
C LYS A 119 28.54 11.66 13.57
N ASN A 120 29.35 10.68 13.14
CA ASN A 120 29.30 10.17 11.76
C ASN A 120 28.00 9.41 11.49
N VAL A 121 27.50 8.64 12.47
CA VAL A 121 26.21 7.95 12.36
C VAL A 121 25.07 8.96 12.27
N ILE A 122 25.08 10.01 13.10
CA ILE A 122 24.09 11.11 12.99
C ILE A 122 24.18 11.81 11.63
N MET A 123 25.38 12.03 11.12
CA MET A 123 25.57 12.65 9.81
C MET A 123 25.00 11.80 8.68
N ASP A 124 25.22 10.48 8.72
CA ASP A 124 24.65 9.54 7.75
C ASP A 124 23.12 9.51 7.85
N ASP A 125 22.57 9.41 9.06
CA ASP A 125 21.11 9.42 9.31
C ASP A 125 20.47 10.73 8.79
N ILE A 126 21.10 11.90 9.05
CA ILE A 126 20.61 13.21 8.58
C ILE A 126 20.72 13.33 7.06
N ASN A 127 21.75 12.77 6.43
CA ASN A 127 21.89 12.81 4.97
C ASN A 127 20.81 11.99 4.26
N GLU A 128 20.41 10.87 4.84
CA GLU A 128 19.28 10.07 4.36
C GLU A 128 17.96 10.84 4.54
N LEU A 129 17.72 11.38 5.75
CA LEU A 129 16.54 12.18 6.05
C LEU A 129 16.42 13.45 5.19
N ASP A 130 17.53 14.12 4.88
CA ASP A 130 17.52 15.32 4.02
C ASP A 130 16.98 15.00 2.62
N ALA A 131 17.32 13.82 2.08
CA ALA A 131 16.79 13.38 0.80
C ALA A 131 15.28 13.09 0.84
N GLU A 132 14.79 12.51 1.94
CA GLU A 132 13.37 12.19 2.13
C GLU A 132 12.53 13.43 2.46
N LEU A 133 13.00 14.30 3.36
CA LEU A 133 12.36 15.56 3.72
C LEU A 133 12.23 16.50 2.52
N LEU A 134 13.20 16.46 1.60
CA LEU A 134 13.14 17.24 0.36
C LEU A 134 11.95 16.81 -0.53
N LEU A 135 11.48 15.56 -0.45
CA LEU A 135 10.28 15.10 -1.16
C LEU A 135 9.01 15.77 -0.64
N PHE A 136 9.00 16.17 0.63
CA PHE A 136 7.96 16.99 1.24
C PHE A 136 8.17 18.49 0.98
N GLY A 137 9.19 18.90 0.22
CA GLY A 137 9.54 20.32 0.06
C GLY A 137 10.26 20.94 1.26
N ILE A 138 10.73 20.12 2.20
CA ILE A 138 11.42 20.57 3.42
C ILE A 138 12.94 20.50 3.20
N LYS A 139 13.63 21.60 3.47
CA LYS A 139 15.09 21.71 3.31
C LYS A 139 15.78 21.64 4.67
N VAL A 140 16.81 20.79 4.79
CA VAL A 140 17.65 20.71 5.99
C VAL A 140 18.91 21.58 5.83
N HIS A 141 19.04 22.57 6.68
CA HIS A 141 20.19 23.49 6.72
C HIS A 141 21.19 23.05 7.78
N ARG A 142 22.48 23.28 7.51
CA ARG A 142 23.60 22.92 8.39
C ARG A 142 24.51 24.14 8.52
N THR A 143 24.34 24.91 9.58
CA THR A 143 25.05 26.17 9.78
C THR A 143 26.07 26.03 10.89
N ALA A 144 27.36 26.20 10.56
CA ALA A 144 28.45 26.11 11.51
C ALA A 144 28.28 27.14 12.64
N GLY A 145 28.34 26.68 13.90
CA GLY A 145 28.16 27.54 15.07
C GLY A 145 26.70 27.89 15.41
N TYR A 146 25.73 27.48 14.59
CA TYR A 146 24.30 27.65 14.86
C TYR A 146 23.64 26.31 15.15
N GLY A 147 23.74 25.35 14.23
CA GLY A 147 23.08 24.05 14.34
C GLY A 147 22.54 23.53 13.02
N ILE A 148 21.62 22.58 13.14
CA ILE A 148 20.92 21.89 12.07
C ILE A 148 19.44 22.16 12.26
N TYR A 149 18.77 22.59 11.20
CA TYR A 149 17.37 23.00 11.25
C TYR A 149 16.68 22.77 9.92
N ALA A 150 15.36 22.62 9.95
CA ALA A 150 14.55 22.40 8.76
C ALA A 150 13.67 23.62 8.43
N THR A 151 13.46 23.87 7.14
CA THR A 151 12.54 24.91 6.64
C THR A 151 11.64 24.35 5.55
N GLY A 152 10.34 24.60 5.62
CA GLY A 152 9.32 24.24 4.63
C GLY A 152 8.03 24.99 4.92
N SER A 153 6.97 24.75 4.14
CA SER A 153 5.63 25.23 4.50
C SER A 153 5.17 24.52 5.77
N GLU A 154 4.35 25.16 6.60
CA GLU A 154 3.88 24.55 7.84
C GLU A 154 2.96 23.35 7.54
N LEU A 155 2.18 23.41 6.45
CA LEU A 155 1.38 22.29 5.97
C LEU A 155 2.24 21.07 5.62
N ASP A 156 3.37 21.26 4.95
CA ASP A 156 4.27 20.17 4.59
C ASP A 156 5.03 19.63 5.82
N ILE A 157 5.40 20.51 6.76
CA ILE A 157 5.98 20.09 8.05
C ILE A 157 5.02 19.18 8.82
N ARG A 158 3.72 19.51 8.89
CA ARG A 158 2.71 18.68 9.56
C ARG A 158 2.57 17.31 8.90
N LYS A 159 2.54 17.26 7.56
CA LYS A 159 2.53 16.00 6.80
C LYS A 159 3.79 15.18 7.03
N ALA A 160 4.96 15.81 7.06
CA ALA A 160 6.22 15.15 7.40
C ALA A 160 6.23 14.65 8.86
N MET A 161 5.68 15.42 9.82
CA MET A 161 5.60 14.98 11.21
C MET A 161 4.74 13.74 11.35
N ARG A 162 3.61 13.66 10.63
CA ARG A 162 2.88 12.41 10.47
C ARG A 162 3.86 11.36 9.95
N HIS A 163 4.41 11.51 8.75
CA HIS A 163 5.20 10.47 8.09
C HIS A 163 6.37 9.93 8.95
N PHE A 164 7.17 10.80 9.56
CA PHE A 164 8.42 10.42 10.23
C PHE A 164 8.28 10.09 11.73
N CYS A 165 7.31 10.65 12.46
CA CYS A 165 7.19 10.50 13.92
C CYS A 165 6.37 9.26 14.32
N ARG A 166 6.73 8.09 13.79
CA ARG A 166 6.03 6.78 13.96
C ARG A 166 6.42 6.01 15.24
N TYR A 167 7.41 6.48 15.99
CA TYR A 167 7.90 5.91 17.24
C TYR A 167 7.82 6.94 18.37
N PRO A 168 7.50 6.52 19.60
CA PRO A 168 7.43 7.44 20.74
C PRO A 168 8.85 7.90 21.11
N ILE A 169 9.03 9.21 21.30
CA ILE A 169 10.29 9.81 21.78
C ILE A 169 10.52 9.62 23.29
N SER A 170 9.52 9.14 24.03
CA SER A 170 9.61 8.92 25.48
C SER A 170 8.88 7.65 25.89
N ASP A 171 9.27 7.07 27.03
CA ASP A 171 8.75 5.77 27.49
C ASP A 171 7.45 5.89 28.31
N LYS A 172 6.69 6.98 28.17
CA LYS A 172 5.41 7.11 28.89
C LYS A 172 4.40 6.13 28.28
N GLN A 173 4.03 5.14 29.08
CA GLN A 173 3.03 4.15 28.71
C GLN A 173 1.61 4.73 28.82
N VAL A 174 0.76 4.40 27.84
CA VAL A 174 -0.67 4.73 27.88
C VAL A 174 -1.43 3.51 28.38
N ILE A 175 -1.85 3.56 29.65
CA ILE A 175 -2.58 2.46 30.29
C ILE A 175 -4.00 2.34 29.72
N LYS A 176 -4.64 3.49 29.46
CA LYS A 176 -6.00 3.60 28.94
C LYS A 176 -6.04 4.70 27.88
N THR A 177 -6.72 4.43 26.77
CA THR A 177 -6.94 5.40 25.69
C THR A 177 -8.16 6.26 25.98
N ASP A 178 -8.12 7.50 25.47
CA ASP A 178 -9.21 8.47 25.61
C ASP A 178 -10.44 8.10 24.74
N ASP A 179 -10.22 7.31 23.68
CA ASP A 179 -11.27 6.73 22.83
C ASP A 179 -10.97 5.25 22.55
N HIS A 180 -12.03 4.45 22.38
CA HIS A 180 -11.99 3.03 22.06
C HIS A 180 -11.49 2.73 20.63
N ARG A 181 -11.64 3.69 19.72
CA ARG A 181 -11.16 3.64 18.34
C ARG A 181 -9.66 3.88 18.24
N LEU A 182 -8.99 4.35 19.29
CA LEU A 182 -7.54 4.48 19.34
C LEU A 182 -6.90 3.20 19.90
N SER A 183 -5.94 2.63 19.17
CA SER A 183 -5.09 1.58 19.75
C SER A 183 -4.16 2.18 20.81
N ARG A 184 -3.77 1.39 21.81
CA ARG A 184 -2.79 1.83 22.84
C ARG A 184 -1.50 2.32 22.20
N ARG A 185 -1.00 1.60 21.20
CA ARG A 185 0.23 1.97 20.48
C ARG A 185 0.08 3.31 19.76
N ALA A 186 -1.02 3.55 19.07
CA ALA A 186 -1.26 4.82 18.39
C ALA A 186 -1.33 5.97 19.39
N ALA A 187 -2.09 5.80 20.48
CA ALA A 187 -2.16 6.78 21.55
C ALA A 187 -0.79 7.04 22.21
N GLU A 188 0.03 6.01 22.41
CA GLU A 188 1.40 6.15 22.91
C GLU A 188 2.27 6.98 21.97
N VAL A 189 2.27 6.68 20.67
CA VAL A 189 3.05 7.44 19.67
C VAL A 189 2.63 8.91 19.68
N ILE A 190 1.32 9.18 19.53
CA ILE A 190 0.79 10.54 19.46
C ILE A 190 1.05 11.31 20.76
N ALA A 191 0.74 10.73 21.92
CA ALA A 191 0.88 11.41 23.21
C ALA A 191 2.35 11.69 23.57
N ASN A 192 3.27 10.79 23.20
CA ASN A 192 4.70 10.98 23.48
C ASN A 192 5.34 12.01 22.54
N ASN A 193 4.94 12.04 21.26
CA ASN A 193 5.51 12.97 20.29
C ASN A 193 4.86 14.35 20.37
N PHE A 194 3.52 14.40 20.46
CA PHE A 194 2.73 15.63 20.29
C PHE A 194 2.02 16.09 21.56
N ARG A 195 2.40 15.53 22.71
CA ARG A 195 1.84 15.77 24.07
C ARG A 195 0.48 15.11 24.29
N SER A 196 0.33 14.49 25.48
CA SER A 196 -0.92 13.82 25.87
C SER A 196 -2.11 14.78 25.92
N VAL A 197 -1.90 16.02 26.35
CA VAL A 197 -2.97 17.03 26.44
C VAL A 197 -3.54 17.35 25.05
N ASN A 198 -2.69 17.41 24.02
CA ASN A 198 -3.12 17.70 22.65
C ASN A 198 -3.92 16.54 22.05
N LEU A 199 -3.54 15.29 22.36
CA LEU A 199 -4.34 14.13 21.99
C LEU A 199 -5.73 14.16 22.66
N SER A 200 -5.80 14.42 23.97
CA SER A 200 -7.08 14.49 24.67
C SER A 200 -7.97 15.62 24.12
N MET A 201 -7.41 16.80 23.87
CA MET A 201 -8.13 17.91 23.25
C MET A 201 -8.62 17.58 21.83
N ALA A 202 -7.82 16.89 21.03
CA ALA A 202 -8.22 16.43 19.70
C ALA A 202 -9.42 15.47 19.79
N VAL A 203 -9.37 14.49 20.69
CA VAL A 203 -10.46 13.52 20.92
C VAL A 203 -11.74 14.24 21.36
N ASP A 204 -11.65 15.12 22.36
CA ASP A 204 -12.81 15.87 22.87
C ASP A 204 -13.45 16.75 21.79
N MET A 205 -12.62 17.38 20.96
CA MET A 205 -13.05 18.21 19.83
C MET A 205 -13.76 17.39 18.76
N ILE A 206 -13.22 16.21 18.39
CA ILE A 206 -13.86 15.33 17.41
C ILE A 206 -15.22 14.86 17.94
N HIS A 207 -15.31 14.42 19.20
CA HIS A 207 -16.59 14.04 19.79
C HIS A 207 -17.61 15.17 19.83
N HIS A 208 -17.15 16.41 20.05
CA HIS A 208 -18.02 17.59 20.01
C HIS A 208 -18.62 17.77 18.61
N VAL A 209 -17.80 17.66 17.56
CA VAL A 209 -18.25 17.73 16.17
C VAL A 209 -19.22 16.59 15.85
N GLU A 210 -18.89 15.34 16.21
CA GLU A 210 -19.78 14.17 16.01
C GLU A 210 -21.16 14.42 16.62
N ARG A 211 -21.23 14.87 17.87
CA ARG A 211 -22.51 15.18 18.56
C ARG A 211 -23.25 16.36 17.94
N ARG A 212 -22.52 17.42 17.55
CA ARG A 212 -23.13 18.67 17.12
C ARG A 212 -23.70 18.61 15.70
N PHE A 213 -23.09 17.79 14.86
CA PHE A 213 -23.49 17.60 13.46
C PHE A 213 -24.27 16.31 13.20
N ASP A 214 -24.39 15.44 14.21
CA ASP A 214 -25.04 14.13 14.15
C ASP A 214 -24.36 13.21 13.11
N ILE A 215 -23.03 13.13 13.22
CA ILE A 215 -22.16 12.33 12.35
C ILE A 215 -21.37 11.36 13.22
N ILE A 216 -21.10 10.17 12.69
CA ILE A 216 -20.19 9.21 13.32
C ILE A 216 -19.04 8.97 12.36
N PHE A 217 -17.84 9.44 12.69
CA PHE A 217 -16.67 9.17 11.87
C PHE A 217 -16.26 7.71 11.97
N THR A 218 -15.77 7.14 10.86
CA THR A 218 -15.20 5.79 10.86
C THR A 218 -13.99 5.72 11.78
N ASP A 219 -13.67 4.54 12.32
CA ASP A 219 -12.54 4.36 13.23
C ASP A 219 -11.21 4.85 12.63
N TYR A 220 -10.97 4.57 11.34
CA TYR A 220 -9.78 5.02 10.63
C TYR A 220 -9.74 6.54 10.45
N THR A 221 -10.89 7.15 10.12
CA THR A 221 -11.02 8.60 10.02
C THR A 221 -10.80 9.27 11.37
N PHE A 222 -11.39 8.72 12.44
CA PHE A 222 -11.21 9.24 13.79
C PHE A 222 -9.74 9.23 14.21
N GLN A 223 -9.02 8.12 13.94
CA GLN A 223 -7.59 8.01 14.21
C GLN A 223 -6.79 9.05 13.41
N MET A 224 -7.07 9.21 12.12
CA MET A 224 -6.43 10.20 11.25
C MET A 224 -6.66 11.62 11.79
N LEU A 225 -7.92 11.99 12.09
CA LEU A 225 -8.27 13.28 12.65
C LEU A 225 -7.54 13.52 13.98
N ALA A 226 -7.58 12.55 14.90
CA ALA A 226 -6.93 12.68 16.20
C ALA A 226 -5.42 12.91 16.08
N GLU A 227 -4.75 12.22 15.16
CA GLU A 227 -3.32 12.39 14.89
C GLU A 227 -3.00 13.76 14.28
N TYR A 228 -3.65 14.14 13.18
CA TYR A 228 -3.38 15.40 12.50
C TYR A 228 -3.78 16.64 13.32
N ILE A 229 -4.86 16.56 14.09
CA ILE A 229 -5.25 17.62 15.03
C ILE A 229 -4.24 17.71 16.18
N ALA A 230 -3.81 16.58 16.76
CA ALA A 230 -2.80 16.61 17.82
C ALA A 230 -1.48 17.21 17.32
N ILE A 231 -1.08 16.91 16.08
CA ILE A 231 0.05 17.56 15.41
C ILE A 231 -0.20 19.06 15.29
N ALA A 232 -1.34 19.50 14.76
CA ALA A 232 -1.66 20.92 14.61
C ALA A 232 -1.61 21.68 15.95
N LEU A 233 -2.23 21.13 17.00
CA LEU A 233 -2.18 21.71 18.35
C LEU A 233 -0.75 21.76 18.90
N PHE A 234 0.06 20.71 18.66
CA PHE A 234 1.48 20.73 19.02
C PHE A 234 2.26 21.83 18.28
N ARG A 235 1.92 22.10 17.02
CA ARG A 235 2.56 23.16 16.22
C ARG A 235 2.17 24.56 16.69
N VAL A 236 0.90 24.76 17.01
CA VAL A 236 0.39 25.98 17.67
C VAL A 236 1.10 26.21 19.01
N ASP A 237 1.25 25.16 19.82
CA ASP A 237 1.94 25.20 21.12
C ASP A 237 3.42 25.66 21.04
N VAL A 238 4.08 25.43 19.91
CA VAL A 238 5.48 25.82 19.68
C VAL A 238 5.59 27.07 18.79
N GLU A 239 4.49 27.83 18.65
CA GLU A 239 4.40 29.09 17.89
C GLU A 239 4.75 28.91 16.40
N LYS A 240 4.36 27.77 15.82
CA LYS A 240 4.52 27.44 14.40
C LYS A 240 3.14 27.25 13.75
N GLU A 241 2.42 28.36 13.63
CA GLU A 241 1.10 28.40 12.99
C GLU A 241 1.18 28.49 11.46
N LEU A 242 0.11 28.04 10.81
CA LEU A 242 -0.10 28.21 9.38
C LEU A 242 -0.26 29.68 9.01
N LYS A 243 0.24 30.04 7.83
CA LYS A 243 0.07 31.36 7.25
C LYS A 243 -1.06 31.36 6.24
N THR A 244 -1.64 32.54 6.02
CA THR A 244 -2.80 32.73 5.11
C THR A 244 -2.55 32.26 3.68
N ASP A 245 -1.31 32.34 3.20
CA ASP A 245 -0.88 31.95 1.85
C ASP A 245 -0.59 30.44 1.69
N GLU A 246 -0.50 29.69 2.78
CA GLU A 246 -0.14 28.26 2.73
C GLU A 246 -1.35 27.33 2.49
N LEU A 247 -2.56 27.84 2.70
CA LEU A 247 -3.83 27.12 2.59
C LEU A 247 -4.75 27.71 1.52
N ASP A 248 -4.21 28.33 0.47
CA ASP A 248 -5.04 28.83 -0.61
C ASP A 248 -5.68 27.67 -1.40
N LEU A 249 -6.87 27.28 -0.92
CA LEU A 249 -7.76 26.26 -1.46
C LEU A 249 -8.34 26.66 -2.84
N SER A 250 -8.07 27.87 -3.32
CA SER A 250 -8.58 28.37 -4.60
C SER A 250 -7.58 28.30 -5.76
N ASN A 251 -6.27 28.17 -5.50
CA ASN A 251 -5.22 28.42 -6.49
C ASN A 251 -4.33 27.22 -6.89
N ARG A 252 -4.68 25.98 -6.54
CA ARG A 252 -3.90 24.80 -6.95
C ARG A 252 -4.56 23.99 -8.07
N MET A 253 -4.94 24.67 -9.16
CA MET A 253 -5.27 24.04 -10.44
C MET A 253 -4.55 24.75 -11.60
N CYS A 254 -3.74 23.97 -12.32
CA CYS A 254 -3.23 24.19 -13.68
C CYS A 254 -2.75 25.60 -14.08
N ASP A 255 -1.45 25.87 -13.85
CA ASP A 255 -0.66 26.70 -14.77
C ASP A 255 -0.44 25.88 -16.06
N ASP A 256 -1.40 25.92 -16.99
CA ASP A 256 -1.18 25.68 -18.43
C ASP A 256 -2.48 25.98 -19.22
N ALA A 257 -2.70 27.25 -19.56
CA ALA A 257 -3.33 27.66 -20.82
C ALA A 257 -3.19 29.18 -21.03
N SER A 258 -2.64 29.51 -22.20
CA SER A 258 -2.36 30.82 -22.78
C SER A 258 -3.55 31.77 -22.92
N ASP A 259 -3.26 33.07 -22.77
CA ASP A 259 -3.81 34.25 -23.46
C ASP A 259 -5.28 34.22 -23.92
N GLY A 260 -6.11 35.07 -23.32
CA GLY A 260 -7.37 35.47 -23.96
C GLY A 260 -8.43 36.11 -23.06
N ASP A 261 -8.40 37.45 -23.04
CA ASP A 261 -9.52 38.36 -22.84
C ASP A 261 -10.09 38.56 -21.42
N ALA A 262 -10.06 39.84 -21.01
CA ALA A 262 -10.51 40.33 -19.72
C ALA A 262 -11.98 40.76 -19.82
N GLY A 263 -12.88 40.07 -19.10
CA GLY A 263 -14.28 40.46 -19.05
C GLY A 263 -15.06 39.77 -17.93
N THR A 264 -15.11 40.40 -16.76
CA THR A 264 -16.22 40.35 -15.78
C THR A 264 -16.98 39.01 -15.59
N GLU A 265 -16.31 37.97 -15.12
CA GLU A 265 -16.96 36.73 -14.61
C GLU A 265 -16.31 36.17 -13.32
N THR A 266 -15.56 36.99 -12.58
CA THR A 266 -14.64 36.53 -11.52
C THR A 266 -15.25 36.12 -10.18
N GLU A 267 -16.56 36.29 -9.94
CA GLU A 267 -17.18 35.85 -8.67
C GLU A 267 -18.01 34.57 -8.79
N GLN A 268 -18.52 34.23 -9.98
CA GLN A 268 -19.30 32.99 -10.19
C GLN A 268 -18.46 31.81 -10.68
N GLN A 269 -17.27 32.03 -11.23
CA GLN A 269 -16.37 30.95 -11.64
C GLN A 269 -15.48 30.41 -10.50
N VAL A 270 -15.16 31.22 -9.49
CA VAL A 270 -14.41 30.74 -8.30
C VAL A 270 -15.22 29.71 -7.51
N GLN A 271 -16.54 29.75 -7.62
CA GLN A 271 -17.45 28.81 -6.97
C GLN A 271 -17.58 27.47 -7.70
N LYS A 272 -17.00 27.35 -8.91
CA LYS A 272 -17.14 26.16 -9.76
C LYS A 272 -16.04 25.11 -9.57
N ASN A 273 -14.89 25.45 -8.99
CA ASN A 273 -13.70 24.57 -8.99
C ASN A 273 -13.00 24.41 -7.62
N GLY A 274 -13.68 24.64 -6.47
CA GLY A 274 -13.05 24.60 -5.16
C GLY A 274 -13.59 23.48 -4.26
N PHE A 275 -12.72 22.63 -3.72
CA PHE A 275 -12.99 21.60 -2.69
C PHE A 275 -13.54 22.15 -1.34
N ILE A 276 -14.09 23.38 -1.32
CA ILE A 276 -14.59 24.05 -0.12
C ILE A 276 -16.11 23.96 -0.08
N MET A 277 -16.60 23.00 0.68
CA MET A 277 -18.02 22.96 1.05
C MET A 277 -18.21 23.72 2.37
N THR A 278 -19.14 24.68 2.36
CA THR A 278 -19.54 25.54 3.49
C THR A 278 -19.71 24.80 4.82
N GLU A 279 -20.08 23.52 4.78
CA GLU A 279 -20.34 22.69 5.96
C GLU A 279 -19.05 22.25 6.69
N HIS A 280 -17.95 21.98 5.99
CA HIS A 280 -16.67 21.65 6.64
C HIS A 280 -16.11 22.87 7.38
N GLU A 281 -16.27 24.07 6.81
CA GLU A 281 -15.96 25.31 7.52
C GLU A 281 -16.83 25.51 8.76
N ASN A 282 -18.11 25.16 8.68
CA ASN A 282 -19.02 25.23 9.83
C ASN A 282 -18.56 24.27 10.95
N MET A 283 -18.16 23.04 10.60
CA MET A 283 -17.57 22.08 11.55
C MET A 283 -16.30 22.64 12.18
N ALA A 284 -15.40 23.22 11.36
CA ALA A 284 -14.15 23.80 11.83
C ALA A 284 -14.35 24.99 12.76
N LYS A 285 -15.26 25.92 12.43
CA LYS A 285 -15.59 27.07 13.28
C LYS A 285 -16.18 26.62 14.62
N GLU A 286 -17.03 25.60 14.61
CA GLU A 286 -17.60 25.02 15.83
C GLU A 286 -16.54 24.31 16.68
N ALA A 287 -15.64 23.56 16.05
CA ALA A 287 -14.51 22.88 16.69
C ALA A 287 -13.55 23.89 17.35
N ALA A 288 -13.19 24.95 16.63
CA ALA A 288 -12.35 26.04 17.16
C ALA A 288 -13.03 26.76 18.32
N GLY A 289 -14.33 27.07 18.20
CA GLY A 289 -15.10 27.67 19.29
C GLY A 289 -15.22 26.76 20.52
N PHE A 290 -15.23 25.44 20.34
CA PHE A 290 -15.16 24.47 21.45
C PHE A 290 -13.81 24.55 22.17
N LEU A 291 -12.69 24.55 21.43
CA LEU A 291 -11.35 24.69 22.02
C LEU A 291 -11.19 26.00 22.79
N GLU A 292 -11.71 27.11 22.24
CA GLU A 292 -11.63 28.40 22.91
C GLU A 292 -12.44 28.42 24.23
N ARG A 293 -13.67 27.90 24.20
CA ARG A 293 -14.56 27.90 25.39
C ARG A 293 -14.11 26.96 26.50
N TYR A 294 -13.59 25.78 26.16
CA TYR A 294 -13.34 24.71 27.14
C TYR A 294 -11.85 24.49 27.44
N HIS A 295 -10.96 24.88 26.53
CA HIS A 295 -9.51 24.71 26.70
C HIS A 295 -8.74 26.04 26.66
N GLY A 296 -9.40 27.17 26.36
CA GLY A 296 -8.77 28.49 26.34
C GLY A 296 -7.80 28.70 25.18
N ILE A 297 -7.87 27.88 24.14
CA ILE A 297 -7.02 27.96 22.94
C ILE A 297 -7.81 28.68 21.85
N SER A 298 -7.32 29.83 21.40
CA SER A 298 -7.90 30.58 20.28
C SER A 298 -7.08 30.27 19.02
N LEU A 299 -7.76 29.76 17.99
CA LEU A 299 -7.12 29.40 16.71
C LEU A 299 -7.23 30.55 15.71
N SER A 300 -6.14 30.81 14.98
CA SER A 300 -6.14 31.77 13.87
C SER A 300 -6.97 31.25 12.69
N GLN A 301 -7.36 32.15 11.76
CA GLN A 301 -8.15 31.74 10.59
C GLN A 301 -7.49 30.66 9.72
N PRO A 302 -6.16 30.70 9.45
CA PRO A 302 -5.49 29.61 8.75
C PRO A 302 -5.63 28.26 9.49
N GLU A 303 -5.57 28.23 10.82
CA GLU A 303 -5.76 26.99 11.59
C GLU A 303 -7.21 26.48 11.54
N ILE A 304 -8.19 27.38 11.54
CA ILE A 304 -9.60 27.00 11.33
C ILE A 304 -9.78 26.40 9.93
N MET A 305 -9.16 26.99 8.91
CA MET A 305 -9.22 26.47 7.54
C MET A 305 -8.52 25.11 7.41
N TYR A 306 -7.42 24.89 8.15
CA TYR A 306 -6.78 23.58 8.26
C TYR A 306 -7.74 22.52 8.84
N LEU A 307 -8.49 22.86 9.90
CA LEU A 307 -9.50 21.95 10.44
C LEU A 307 -10.60 21.66 9.40
N ALA A 308 -11.04 22.65 8.63
CA ALA A 308 -12.02 22.45 7.57
C ALA A 308 -11.49 21.48 6.49
N MET A 309 -10.22 21.62 6.10
CA MET A 309 -9.53 20.69 5.21
C MET A 309 -9.46 19.26 5.78
N LEU A 310 -9.17 19.10 7.08
CA LEU A 310 -9.17 17.79 7.71
C LEU A 310 -10.58 17.16 7.76
N PHE A 311 -11.61 17.96 8.01
CA PHE A 311 -12.99 17.47 8.01
C PHE A 311 -13.48 17.12 6.60
N SER A 312 -12.99 17.79 5.53
CA SER A 312 -13.30 17.37 4.16
C SER A 312 -12.61 16.07 3.75
N CYS A 313 -11.51 15.71 4.43
CA CYS A 313 -10.83 14.42 4.30
C CYS A 313 -11.53 13.27 5.06
N ALA A 314 -12.57 13.57 5.85
CA ALA A 314 -13.17 12.64 6.79
C ALA A 314 -14.30 11.80 6.16
N GLU A 315 -14.37 10.52 6.51
CA GLU A 315 -15.51 9.65 6.19
C GLU A 315 -16.38 9.40 7.44
N GLY A 316 -17.71 9.47 7.30
CA GLY A 316 -18.64 9.24 8.41
C GLY A 316 -20.04 8.77 7.99
N GLN A 317 -20.78 8.24 8.97
CA GLN A 317 -22.14 7.73 8.83
C GLN A 317 -23.21 8.79 9.21
N ASN A 318 -24.47 8.49 8.87
CA ASN A 318 -25.71 9.22 9.25
C ASN A 318 -25.99 10.59 8.62
N ARG A 319 -25.07 11.11 7.81
CA ARG A 319 -25.32 12.12 6.79
C ARG A 319 -24.28 11.90 5.70
N VAL A 320 -24.67 12.01 4.44
CA VAL A 320 -23.68 12.18 3.36
C VAL A 320 -22.92 13.45 3.74
N VAL A 321 -21.72 13.30 4.30
CA VAL A 321 -20.75 14.38 4.35
C VAL A 321 -20.52 14.69 2.87
N MET A 322 -21.12 15.81 2.45
CA MET A 322 -21.72 16.04 1.13
C MET A 322 -20.93 15.49 -0.06
N SER A 323 -21.70 14.95 -1.02
CA SER A 323 -21.23 14.60 -2.35
C SER A 323 -20.74 15.85 -3.07
N CYS A 324 -19.48 15.86 -3.54
CA CYS A 324 -19.19 16.69 -4.70
C CYS A 324 -20.00 16.07 -5.86
N GLU A 325 -20.77 16.85 -6.62
CA GLU A 325 -21.43 16.33 -7.83
C GLU A 325 -20.39 15.64 -8.74
N GLU A 326 -19.15 16.12 -8.72
CA GLU A 326 -18.01 15.51 -9.38
C GLU A 326 -17.57 14.19 -8.73
N ALA A 327 -17.69 14.01 -7.41
CA ALA A 327 -17.38 12.73 -6.77
C ALA A 327 -18.42 11.64 -7.13
N LEU A 328 -19.69 12.01 -7.37
CA LEU A 328 -20.71 11.09 -7.85
C LEU A 328 -20.48 10.67 -9.31
N SER A 329 -19.98 11.56 -10.16
CA SER A 329 -19.61 11.17 -11.53
C SER A 329 -18.36 10.27 -11.53
N ILE A 330 -17.38 10.54 -10.66
CA ILE A 330 -16.19 9.70 -10.50
C ILE A 330 -16.55 8.28 -10.06
N GLU A 331 -17.46 8.13 -9.09
CA GLU A 331 -17.93 6.83 -8.61
C GLU A 331 -18.47 5.96 -9.76
N ASP A 332 -19.37 6.52 -10.56
CA ASP A 332 -19.97 5.78 -11.69
C ASP A 332 -18.92 5.42 -12.75
N GLU A 333 -18.05 6.37 -13.11
CA GLU A 333 -16.94 6.13 -14.06
C GLU A 333 -16.02 5.00 -13.55
N MET A 334 -15.63 5.03 -12.28
CA MET A 334 -14.76 4.00 -11.67
C MET A 334 -15.44 2.63 -11.62
N ILE A 335 -16.71 2.55 -11.23
CA ILE A 335 -17.42 1.28 -11.11
C ILE A 335 -17.62 0.64 -12.49
N VAL A 336 -18.02 1.41 -13.51
CA VAL A 336 -18.15 0.93 -14.89
C VAL A 336 -16.80 0.45 -15.40
N TYR A 337 -15.75 1.22 -15.16
CA TYR A 337 -14.40 0.86 -15.58
C TYR A 337 -13.89 -0.44 -14.94
N LEU A 338 -14.02 -0.57 -13.62
CA LEU A 338 -13.64 -1.79 -12.89
C LEU A 338 -14.50 -2.99 -13.28
N SER A 339 -15.81 -2.80 -13.51
CA SER A 339 -16.73 -3.83 -13.99
C SER A 339 -16.23 -4.43 -15.30
N ASN A 340 -15.79 -3.57 -16.23
CA ASN A 340 -15.26 -3.99 -17.53
C ASN A 340 -13.92 -4.71 -17.43
N LEU A 341 -13.00 -4.25 -16.57
CA LEU A 341 -11.69 -4.87 -16.36
C LEU A 341 -11.79 -6.23 -15.69
N LEU A 342 -12.64 -6.34 -14.67
CA LEU A 342 -12.81 -7.56 -13.89
C LEU A 342 -13.77 -8.55 -14.54
N ALA A 343 -14.42 -8.14 -15.64
CA ALA A 343 -15.48 -8.89 -16.29
C ALA A 343 -16.56 -9.32 -15.29
N ALA A 344 -16.95 -8.40 -14.41
CA ALA A 344 -17.87 -8.67 -13.31
C ALA A 344 -18.97 -7.61 -13.26
N ASN A 345 -20.22 -7.99 -12.98
CA ASN A 345 -21.30 -7.02 -12.79
C ASN A 345 -21.17 -6.30 -11.43
N LEU A 346 -20.39 -5.21 -11.42
CA LEU A 346 -20.25 -4.32 -10.27
C LEU A 346 -21.26 -3.15 -10.32
N ILE A 347 -21.80 -2.86 -11.51
CA ILE A 347 -22.69 -1.73 -11.79
C ILE A 347 -23.98 -1.84 -10.98
N GLU A 348 -24.53 -3.04 -10.84
CA GLU A 348 -25.78 -3.28 -10.11
C GLU A 348 -25.55 -3.59 -8.61
N ASN A 349 -24.31 -3.49 -8.12
CA ASN A 349 -23.99 -3.75 -6.72
C ASN A 349 -24.25 -2.50 -5.87
N GLU A 350 -25.49 -2.33 -5.40
CA GLU A 350 -25.90 -1.16 -4.59
C GLU A 350 -25.00 -0.94 -3.36
N LEU A 351 -24.60 -2.00 -2.67
CA LEU A 351 -23.73 -1.86 -1.50
C LEU A 351 -22.33 -1.33 -1.87
N LEU A 352 -21.78 -1.71 -3.04
CA LEU A 352 -20.53 -1.14 -3.56
C LEU A 352 -20.71 0.33 -3.93
N ARG A 353 -21.82 0.69 -4.58
CA ARG A 353 -22.12 2.08 -4.93
C ARG A 353 -22.23 2.95 -3.68
N GLU A 354 -23.00 2.52 -2.69
CA GLU A 354 -23.14 3.22 -1.42
C GLU A 354 -21.79 3.37 -0.70
N SER A 355 -20.98 2.31 -0.65
CA SER A 355 -19.67 2.37 0.01
C SER A 355 -18.69 3.28 -0.74
N MET A 356 -18.66 3.22 -2.07
CA MET A 356 -17.79 4.10 -2.88
C MET A 356 -18.24 5.56 -2.80
N ARG A 357 -19.54 5.85 -2.77
CA ARG A 357 -20.08 7.21 -2.58
C ARG A 357 -19.72 7.81 -1.23
N SER A 358 -19.69 6.98 -0.18
CA SER A 358 -19.26 7.39 1.17
C SER A 358 -17.76 7.67 1.20
N PHE A 359 -16.96 6.79 0.57
CA PHE A 359 -15.52 6.79 0.67
C PHE A 359 -14.81 7.82 -0.25
N LEU A 360 -15.24 7.92 -1.51
CA LEU A 360 -14.52 8.66 -2.54
C LEU A 360 -14.35 10.16 -2.25
N PRO A 361 -15.35 10.92 -1.76
CA PRO A 361 -15.17 12.34 -1.49
C PRO A 361 -13.99 12.61 -0.53
N GLY A 362 -13.96 11.90 0.59
CA GLY A 362 -12.86 12.01 1.56
C GLY A 362 -11.54 11.49 0.99
N SER A 363 -11.56 10.41 0.21
CA SER A 363 -10.36 9.84 -0.44
C SER A 363 -9.73 10.79 -1.46
N ILE A 364 -10.54 11.47 -2.26
CA ILE A 364 -10.11 12.48 -3.24
C ILE A 364 -9.54 13.68 -2.50
N ALA A 365 -10.21 14.18 -1.46
CA ALA A 365 -9.69 15.28 -0.63
C ALA A 365 -8.34 14.92 0.03
N ARG A 366 -8.23 13.71 0.59
CA ARG A 366 -6.97 13.20 1.17
C ARG A 366 -5.85 13.17 0.14
N THR A 367 -6.15 12.69 -1.07
CA THR A 367 -5.18 12.68 -2.18
C THR A 367 -4.76 14.08 -2.60
N HIS A 368 -5.72 15.00 -2.75
CA HIS A 368 -5.47 16.38 -3.16
C HIS A 368 -4.62 17.16 -2.13
N PHE A 369 -4.91 17.00 -0.84
CA PHE A 369 -4.18 17.70 0.23
C PHE A 369 -2.91 16.98 0.69
N GLY A 370 -2.72 15.72 0.28
CA GLY A 370 -1.63 14.86 0.73
C GLY A 370 -1.79 14.43 2.20
N ILE A 371 -3.02 14.21 2.65
CA ILE A 371 -3.35 13.71 3.98
C ILE A 371 -3.38 12.17 3.92
N GLU A 372 -2.56 11.53 4.76
CA GLU A 372 -2.40 10.09 4.78
C GLU A 372 -3.37 9.43 5.77
N ILE A 373 -3.97 8.32 5.35
CA ILE A 373 -4.75 7.41 6.20
C ILE A 373 -4.20 5.99 6.03
N ASP A 374 -4.05 5.26 7.13
CA ASP A 374 -3.52 3.89 7.07
C ASP A 374 -4.66 2.88 6.83
N ASN A 375 -4.43 1.95 5.91
CA ASN A 375 -5.23 0.75 5.76
C ASN A 375 -4.53 -0.41 6.49
N PRO A 376 -5.08 -0.93 7.60
CA PRO A 376 -4.42 -1.98 8.38
C PRO A 376 -4.24 -3.29 7.60
N PHE A 377 -4.98 -3.48 6.50
CA PHE A 377 -4.94 -4.67 5.65
C PHE A 377 -4.07 -4.48 4.40
N LEU A 378 -3.40 -3.33 4.22
CA LEU A 378 -2.59 -3.07 3.02
C LEU A 378 -1.60 -4.21 2.73
N SER A 379 -0.89 -4.68 3.75
CA SER A 379 0.08 -5.78 3.59
C SER A 379 -0.59 -7.11 3.19
N ASP A 380 -1.74 -7.44 3.80
CA ASP A 380 -2.49 -8.66 3.49
C ASP A 380 -3.10 -8.59 2.08
N ILE A 381 -3.62 -7.43 1.68
CA ILE A 381 -4.22 -7.18 0.36
C ILE A 381 -3.15 -7.29 -0.73
N THR A 382 -2.00 -6.66 -0.54
CA THR A 382 -0.92 -6.68 -1.53
C THR A 382 -0.21 -8.03 -1.63
N GLN A 383 -0.33 -8.90 -0.62
CA GLN A 383 0.19 -10.27 -0.67
C GLN A 383 -0.85 -11.29 -1.18
N SER A 384 -2.08 -11.24 -0.66
CA SER A 384 -3.11 -12.26 -0.91
C SER A 384 -4.05 -11.91 -2.06
N TYR A 385 -4.18 -10.63 -2.37
CA TYR A 385 -5.06 -10.09 -3.40
C TYR A 385 -4.30 -9.17 -4.36
N ALA A 386 -3.00 -9.45 -4.58
CA ALA A 386 -2.10 -8.65 -5.42
C ALA A 386 -2.71 -8.31 -6.79
N SER A 387 -3.37 -9.29 -7.41
CA SER A 387 -4.08 -9.11 -8.69
C SER A 387 -5.20 -8.07 -8.62
N LEU A 388 -6.06 -8.18 -7.62
CA LEU A 388 -7.16 -7.23 -7.44
C LEU A 388 -6.63 -5.85 -7.08
N PHE A 389 -5.65 -5.77 -6.20
CA PHE A 389 -4.96 -4.52 -5.86
C PHE A 389 -4.38 -3.86 -7.12
N THR A 390 -3.74 -4.64 -7.99
CA THR A 390 -3.16 -4.17 -9.25
C THR A 390 -4.22 -3.64 -10.21
N VAL A 391 -5.38 -4.30 -10.32
CA VAL A 391 -6.52 -3.78 -11.10
C VAL A 391 -7.06 -2.49 -10.48
N CYS A 392 -7.30 -2.47 -9.17
CA CYS A 392 -7.79 -1.28 -8.47
C CYS A 392 -6.82 -0.11 -8.57
N PHE A 393 -5.52 -0.36 -8.63
CA PHE A 393 -4.51 0.66 -8.83
C PHE A 393 -4.74 1.46 -10.12
N THR A 394 -5.30 0.87 -11.18
CA THR A 394 -5.59 1.59 -12.44
C THR A 394 -6.61 2.72 -12.28
N VAL A 395 -7.42 2.74 -11.22
CA VAL A 395 -8.34 3.85 -10.95
C VAL A 395 -7.62 5.11 -10.46
N SER A 396 -6.31 5.02 -10.18
CA SER A 396 -5.48 6.17 -9.85
C SER A 396 -5.52 7.27 -10.92
N ARG A 397 -5.79 6.92 -12.19
CA ARG A 397 -5.94 7.90 -13.28
C ARG A 397 -7.05 8.92 -13.02
N TYR A 398 -8.11 8.51 -12.34
CA TYR A 398 -9.22 9.40 -12.01
C TYR A 398 -8.74 10.40 -10.96
N TYR A 399 -8.08 9.93 -9.89
CA TYR A 399 -7.47 10.82 -8.91
C TYR A 399 -6.50 11.83 -9.55
N GLU A 400 -5.64 11.40 -10.47
CA GLU A 400 -4.71 12.29 -11.16
C GLU A 400 -5.45 13.36 -11.98
N LYS A 401 -6.50 12.96 -12.72
CA LYS A 401 -7.36 13.87 -13.48
C LYS A 401 -8.01 14.94 -12.61
N TYR A 402 -8.50 14.59 -11.42
CA TYR A 402 -9.26 15.52 -10.55
C TYR A 402 -8.40 16.30 -9.57
N THR A 403 -7.29 15.73 -9.13
CA THR A 403 -6.48 16.30 -8.03
C THR A 403 -5.09 16.74 -8.48
N GLY A 404 -4.65 16.35 -9.67
CA GLY A 404 -3.25 16.47 -10.10
C GLY A 404 -2.28 15.56 -9.36
N ALA A 405 -2.78 14.71 -8.46
CA ALA A 405 -2.00 13.83 -7.60
C ALA A 405 -2.51 12.38 -7.67
N MET A 406 -1.61 11.44 -7.39
CA MET A 406 -1.94 10.03 -7.28
C MET A 406 -2.35 9.68 -5.85
N PRO A 407 -3.31 8.76 -5.67
CA PRO A 407 -3.70 8.29 -4.36
C PRO A 407 -2.61 7.38 -3.77
N SER A 408 -2.53 7.33 -2.44
CA SER A 408 -1.61 6.43 -1.74
C SER A 408 -2.02 4.95 -1.91
N GLU A 409 -1.10 4.02 -1.64
CA GLU A 409 -1.44 2.59 -1.64
C GLU A 409 -2.57 2.25 -0.67
N ASN A 410 -2.68 2.98 0.46
CA ASN A 410 -3.74 2.77 1.44
C ASN A 410 -5.13 3.06 0.86
N GLU A 411 -5.26 4.12 0.07
CA GLU A 411 -6.52 4.46 -0.62
C GLU A 411 -6.89 3.37 -1.63
N ILE A 412 -5.91 2.93 -2.45
CA ILE A 412 -6.12 1.83 -3.40
C ILE A 412 -6.51 0.54 -2.68
N ALA A 413 -5.92 0.26 -1.51
CA ALA A 413 -6.29 -0.90 -0.70
C ALA A 413 -7.72 -0.82 -0.16
N PHE A 414 -8.21 0.37 0.22
CA PHE A 414 -9.61 0.54 0.61
C PHE A 414 -10.56 0.27 -0.57
N ILE A 415 -10.23 0.75 -1.77
CA ILE A 415 -10.99 0.43 -2.99
C ILE A 415 -10.96 -1.08 -3.26
N ALA A 416 -9.77 -1.70 -3.19
CA ALA A 416 -9.61 -3.14 -3.40
C ALA A 416 -10.44 -3.98 -2.42
N LEU A 417 -10.56 -3.55 -1.16
CA LEU A 417 -11.41 -4.23 -0.17
C LEU A 417 -12.90 -4.14 -0.54
N GLN A 418 -13.37 -2.97 -0.96
CA GLN A 418 -14.76 -2.76 -1.35
C GLN A 418 -15.12 -3.57 -2.61
N VAL A 419 -14.28 -3.48 -3.64
CA VAL A 419 -14.44 -4.22 -4.90
C VAL A 419 -14.33 -5.72 -4.65
N GLY A 420 -13.36 -6.17 -3.87
CA GLY A 420 -13.19 -7.57 -3.49
C GLY A 420 -14.40 -8.12 -2.76
N GLY A 421 -14.98 -7.34 -1.84
CA GLY A 421 -16.24 -7.68 -1.18
C GLY A 421 -17.42 -7.76 -2.16
N ALA A 422 -17.49 -6.85 -3.14
CA ALA A 422 -18.53 -6.87 -4.17
C ALA A 422 -18.42 -8.11 -5.08
N LEU A 423 -17.21 -8.48 -5.48
CA LEU A 423 -16.94 -9.70 -6.26
C LEU A 423 -17.35 -10.97 -5.49
N HIS A 424 -17.13 -11.02 -4.17
CA HIS A 424 -17.56 -12.16 -3.35
C HIS A 424 -19.09 -12.23 -3.18
N ARG A 425 -19.79 -11.08 -3.15
CA ARG A 425 -21.26 -11.02 -3.00
C ARG A 425 -22.01 -11.24 -4.29
N ASN A 426 -21.42 -10.85 -5.41
CA ASN A 426 -21.94 -11.08 -6.75
C ASN A 426 -21.00 -12.05 -7.50
N PRO A 427 -20.83 -13.30 -7.02
CA PRO A 427 -20.06 -14.27 -7.76
C PRO A 427 -20.74 -14.41 -9.12
N MET A 428 -19.98 -14.19 -10.18
CA MET A 428 -20.47 -14.29 -11.54
C MET A 428 -21.00 -15.71 -11.75
N THR A 429 -22.32 -15.93 -11.76
CA THR A 429 -22.87 -17.27 -11.95
C THR A 429 -23.11 -17.53 -13.44
N VAL A 430 -22.18 -18.23 -14.08
CA VAL A 430 -22.35 -18.80 -15.42
C VAL A 430 -23.38 -19.91 -15.35
N ARG A 431 -24.46 -19.78 -16.13
CA ARG A 431 -25.53 -20.79 -16.17
C ARG A 431 -25.11 -21.91 -17.09
N ALA A 432 -24.91 -23.08 -16.52
CA ALA A 432 -24.41 -24.24 -17.23
C ALA A 432 -25.48 -25.33 -17.37
N VAL A 433 -25.52 -25.96 -18.54
CA VAL A 433 -26.25 -27.22 -18.75
C VAL A 433 -25.24 -28.36 -18.71
N LEU A 434 -25.54 -29.40 -17.92
CA LEU A 434 -24.70 -30.59 -17.82
C LEU A 434 -25.28 -31.75 -18.64
N ILE A 435 -24.50 -32.30 -19.55
CA ILE A 435 -24.86 -33.45 -20.37
C ILE A 435 -24.11 -34.69 -19.88
N GLY A 436 -24.82 -35.79 -19.66
CA GLY A 436 -24.21 -37.06 -19.27
C GLY A 436 -25.00 -38.31 -19.63
N ALA A 437 -24.29 -39.43 -19.80
CA ALA A 437 -24.89 -40.72 -20.16
C ALA A 437 -25.52 -41.46 -18.96
N ALA A 438 -25.11 -41.16 -17.73
CA ALA A 438 -25.46 -41.95 -16.54
C ALA A 438 -26.74 -41.49 -15.81
N GLY A 439 -27.58 -40.69 -16.48
CA GLY A 439 -28.86 -40.20 -15.97
C GLY A 439 -28.75 -39.14 -14.86
N TYR A 440 -29.92 -38.63 -14.43
CA TYR A 440 -30.04 -37.51 -13.50
C TYR A 440 -29.29 -37.72 -12.17
N ALA A 441 -29.36 -38.92 -11.58
CA ALA A 441 -28.74 -39.20 -10.28
C ALA A 441 -27.21 -39.01 -10.28
N THR A 442 -26.53 -39.49 -11.34
CA THR A 442 -25.08 -39.31 -11.49
C THR A 442 -24.76 -37.87 -11.87
N GLY A 443 -25.58 -37.28 -12.75
CA GLY A 443 -25.46 -35.87 -13.13
C GLY A 443 -25.56 -34.92 -11.95
N SER A 444 -26.45 -35.17 -10.98
CA SER A 444 -26.60 -34.32 -9.79
C SER A 444 -25.36 -34.36 -8.89
N ILE A 445 -24.65 -35.49 -8.82
CA ILE A 445 -23.39 -35.59 -8.07
C ILE A 445 -22.29 -34.77 -8.76
N ILE A 446 -22.21 -34.87 -10.10
CA ILE A 446 -21.22 -34.13 -10.89
C ILE A 446 -21.52 -32.63 -10.84
N ALA A 447 -22.78 -32.24 -11.00
CA ALA A 447 -23.26 -30.87 -10.84
C ALA A 447 -22.87 -30.32 -9.46
N GLY A 448 -23.20 -31.02 -8.38
CA GLY A 448 -22.83 -30.59 -7.03
C GLY A 448 -21.32 -30.50 -6.80
N LYS A 449 -20.51 -31.34 -7.45
CA LYS A 449 -19.04 -31.21 -7.42
C LYS A 449 -18.54 -29.97 -8.17
N ILE A 450 -19.13 -29.67 -9.33
CA ILE A 450 -18.80 -28.49 -10.13
C ILE A 450 -19.16 -27.24 -9.34
N GLU A 451 -20.40 -27.12 -8.87
CA GLU A 451 -20.88 -25.95 -8.11
C GLU A 451 -20.09 -25.74 -6.81
N ASN A 452 -19.61 -26.80 -6.15
CA ASN A 452 -18.78 -26.68 -4.95
C ASN A 452 -17.32 -26.27 -5.25
N ARG A 453 -16.74 -26.72 -6.37
CA ARG A 453 -15.33 -26.47 -6.72
C ARG A 453 -15.14 -25.23 -7.62
N VAL A 454 -16.20 -24.85 -8.32
CA VAL A 454 -16.32 -23.69 -9.19
C VAL A 454 -17.62 -22.95 -8.82
N PRO A 455 -17.61 -22.15 -7.73
CA PRO A 455 -18.80 -21.45 -7.25
C PRO A 455 -19.41 -20.47 -8.27
N ASP A 456 -18.62 -20.07 -9.25
CA ASP A 456 -18.99 -19.21 -10.38
C ASP A 456 -19.86 -19.93 -11.43
N VAL A 457 -20.15 -21.23 -11.25
CA VAL A 457 -20.99 -22.00 -12.17
C VAL A 457 -22.25 -22.46 -11.45
N ARG A 458 -23.40 -22.25 -12.09
CA ARG A 458 -24.69 -22.75 -11.64
C ARG A 458 -25.28 -23.70 -12.68
N ILE A 459 -25.59 -24.93 -12.27
CA ILE A 459 -26.14 -25.93 -13.17
C ILE A 459 -27.66 -25.73 -13.25
N VAL A 460 -28.13 -25.17 -14.37
CA VAL A 460 -29.56 -24.85 -14.56
C VAL A 460 -30.38 -26.05 -15.05
N SER A 461 -29.71 -27.03 -15.69
CA SER A 461 -30.36 -28.26 -16.15
C SER A 461 -29.34 -29.40 -16.31
N ILE A 462 -29.82 -30.64 -16.15
CA ILE A 462 -29.06 -31.86 -16.42
C ILE A 462 -29.80 -32.62 -17.52
N LEU A 463 -29.13 -32.79 -18.66
CA LEU A 463 -29.69 -33.40 -19.85
C LEU A 463 -29.01 -34.73 -20.18
N SER A 464 -29.78 -35.63 -20.78
CA SER A 464 -29.25 -36.82 -21.44
C SER A 464 -28.76 -36.48 -22.85
N SER A 465 -27.92 -37.34 -23.42
CA SER A 465 -27.27 -37.12 -24.72
C SER A 465 -28.23 -36.95 -25.91
N ASP A 466 -29.45 -37.49 -25.80
CA ASP A 466 -30.52 -37.40 -26.81
C ASP A 466 -31.24 -36.04 -26.79
N ARG A 467 -31.11 -35.25 -25.72
CA ARG A 467 -31.71 -33.91 -25.59
C ARG A 467 -30.80 -32.79 -26.08
N ILE A 468 -29.67 -33.13 -26.67
CA ILE A 468 -28.62 -32.17 -27.03
C ILE A 468 -29.06 -31.21 -28.15
N GLU A 469 -29.91 -31.68 -29.06
CA GLU A 469 -30.47 -30.87 -30.16
C GLU A 469 -31.47 -29.81 -29.65
N HIS A 470 -31.92 -29.92 -28.40
CA HIS A 470 -32.86 -29.01 -27.75
C HIS A 470 -32.17 -28.07 -26.75
N ILE A 471 -30.84 -27.94 -26.79
CA ILE A 471 -30.10 -27.16 -25.80
C ILE A 471 -30.45 -25.66 -25.82
N ASP A 472 -30.85 -25.13 -26.98
CA ASP A 472 -31.26 -23.74 -27.15
C ASP A 472 -32.63 -23.42 -26.52
N GLU A 473 -33.39 -24.44 -26.08
CA GLU A 473 -34.58 -24.25 -25.24
C GLU A 473 -34.23 -23.85 -23.80
N TYR A 474 -32.95 -24.01 -23.40
CA TYR A 474 -32.45 -23.70 -22.07
C TYR A 474 -31.61 -22.42 -22.10
N ASP A 475 -31.95 -21.49 -21.21
CA ASP A 475 -31.23 -20.23 -21.04
C ASP A 475 -29.91 -20.48 -20.30
N CYS A 476 -28.86 -20.79 -21.07
CA CYS A 476 -27.55 -21.18 -20.58
C CYS A 476 -26.42 -20.54 -21.37
N ASP A 477 -25.34 -20.27 -20.64
CA ASP A 477 -24.13 -19.62 -21.12
C ASP A 477 -23.04 -20.67 -21.40
N LEU A 478 -23.06 -21.82 -20.72
CA LEU A 478 -22.07 -22.90 -20.81
C LEU A 478 -22.71 -24.27 -20.98
N ILE A 479 -22.12 -25.13 -21.81
CA ILE A 479 -22.55 -26.52 -22.01
C ILE A 479 -21.41 -27.43 -21.55
N LEU A 480 -21.60 -28.15 -20.45
CA LEU A 480 -20.64 -29.10 -19.91
C LEU A 480 -21.03 -30.51 -20.33
N SER A 481 -20.12 -31.25 -20.95
CA SER A 481 -20.37 -32.64 -21.32
C SER A 481 -19.40 -33.60 -20.65
N THR A 482 -19.93 -34.66 -20.04
CA THR A 482 -19.15 -35.77 -19.46
C THR A 482 -18.90 -36.91 -20.43
N ILE A 483 -19.44 -36.79 -21.64
CA ILE A 483 -19.37 -37.77 -22.72
C ILE A 483 -18.91 -37.10 -24.00
N ASP A 484 -18.21 -37.86 -24.82
CA ASP A 484 -17.86 -37.39 -26.16
C ASP A 484 -19.14 -37.42 -27.01
N THR A 485 -19.65 -36.23 -27.33
CA THR A 485 -20.92 -36.01 -28.04
C THR A 485 -20.69 -35.89 -29.55
N GLN A 486 -21.78 -35.79 -30.33
CA GLN A 486 -21.70 -35.68 -31.79
C GLN A 486 -20.77 -34.54 -32.25
N ALA A 487 -20.08 -34.72 -33.39
CA ALA A 487 -19.07 -33.80 -33.91
C ALA A 487 -19.54 -32.34 -34.09
N ASP A 488 -20.84 -32.11 -34.28
CA ASP A 488 -21.36 -30.78 -34.55
C ASP A 488 -21.53 -29.90 -33.30
N ILE A 489 -21.75 -30.46 -32.11
CA ILE A 489 -21.82 -29.65 -30.88
C ILE A 489 -20.45 -29.13 -30.43
N HIS A 490 -19.37 -29.80 -30.84
CA HIS A 490 -18.01 -29.31 -30.60
C HIS A 490 -17.72 -27.98 -31.34
N LYS A 491 -18.60 -27.56 -32.26
CA LYS A 491 -18.54 -26.25 -32.93
C LYS A 491 -19.28 -25.16 -32.17
N ASP A 492 -20.07 -25.51 -31.14
CA ASP A 492 -20.73 -24.52 -30.28
C ASP A 492 -19.69 -23.88 -29.34
N MET A 493 -19.61 -22.56 -29.37
CA MET A 493 -18.67 -21.78 -28.57
C MET A 493 -18.91 -21.94 -27.05
N ARG A 494 -20.10 -22.41 -26.62
CA ARG A 494 -20.45 -22.68 -25.22
C ARG A 494 -19.99 -24.06 -24.76
N PHE A 495 -19.55 -24.94 -25.66
CA PHE A 495 -19.28 -26.34 -25.32
C PHE A 495 -17.93 -26.55 -24.63
N LEU A 496 -17.93 -27.36 -23.58
CA LEU A 496 -16.72 -27.83 -22.89
C LEU A 496 -16.88 -29.27 -22.43
N TYR A 497 -15.93 -30.11 -22.83
CA TYR A 497 -15.80 -31.47 -22.33
C TYR A 497 -15.11 -31.48 -20.95
N VAL A 498 -15.68 -32.22 -20.00
CA VAL A 498 -15.16 -32.38 -18.64
C VAL A 498 -15.17 -33.84 -18.21
N SER A 499 -14.18 -34.26 -17.42
CA SER A 499 -14.18 -35.63 -16.90
C SER A 499 -15.29 -35.86 -15.84
N PRO A 500 -15.87 -37.06 -15.73
CA PRO A 500 -16.89 -37.37 -14.72
C PRO A 500 -16.44 -37.20 -13.25
N LEU A 501 -15.11 -37.22 -13.01
CA LEU A 501 -14.54 -37.06 -11.68
C LEU A 501 -14.24 -35.60 -11.32
N ILE A 502 -14.24 -34.71 -12.32
CA ILE A 502 -13.86 -33.29 -12.22
C ILE A 502 -12.45 -33.18 -11.63
N SER A 503 -11.44 -33.31 -12.47
CA SER A 503 -10.04 -33.11 -12.09
C SER A 503 -9.72 -31.63 -11.84
N ALA A 504 -8.58 -31.33 -11.22
CA ALA A 504 -8.11 -29.94 -11.09
C ALA A 504 -7.91 -29.25 -12.46
N GLN A 505 -7.58 -30.03 -13.50
CA GLN A 505 -7.49 -29.51 -14.86
C GLN A 505 -8.87 -29.18 -15.44
N ASP A 506 -9.90 -30.00 -15.16
CA ASP A 506 -11.28 -29.71 -15.56
C ASP A 506 -11.76 -28.42 -14.89
N GLU A 507 -11.49 -28.21 -13.61
CA GLU A 507 -11.81 -26.95 -12.92
C GLU A 507 -11.17 -25.74 -13.60
N LYS A 508 -9.88 -25.84 -13.94
CA LYS A 508 -9.15 -24.79 -14.67
C LYS A 508 -9.80 -24.52 -16.03
N ASN A 509 -10.15 -25.57 -16.76
CA ASN A 509 -10.80 -25.46 -18.07
C ASN A 509 -12.19 -24.82 -17.96
N ILE A 510 -12.99 -25.21 -16.96
CA ILE A 510 -14.32 -24.63 -16.69
C ILE A 510 -14.18 -23.14 -16.39
N ARG A 511 -13.28 -22.75 -15.46
CA ARG A 511 -13.04 -21.34 -15.12
C ARG A 511 -12.60 -20.52 -16.33
N ASN A 512 -11.67 -21.05 -17.14
CA ASN A 512 -11.23 -20.38 -18.37
C ASN A 512 -12.39 -20.20 -19.36
N LYS A 513 -13.25 -21.21 -19.52
CA LYS A 513 -14.39 -21.15 -20.44
C LYS A 513 -15.46 -20.17 -19.96
N CYS A 514 -15.77 -20.18 -18.67
CA CYS A 514 -16.62 -19.17 -18.03
C CYS A 514 -16.11 -17.77 -18.34
N PHE A 515 -14.81 -17.53 -18.16
CA PHE A 515 -14.20 -16.24 -18.44
C PHE A 515 -14.30 -15.83 -19.93
N GLU A 516 -14.01 -16.76 -20.85
CA GLU A 516 -14.14 -16.56 -22.31
C GLU A 516 -15.55 -16.09 -22.69
N LEU A 517 -16.56 -16.79 -22.16
CA LEU A 517 -17.97 -16.51 -22.42
C LEU A 517 -18.42 -15.17 -21.83
N MET A 518 -17.93 -14.81 -20.64
CA MET A 518 -18.29 -13.57 -19.95
C MET A 518 -17.62 -12.33 -20.55
N THR A 519 -16.45 -12.49 -21.18
CA THR A 519 -15.69 -11.37 -21.77
C THR A 519 -15.94 -11.11 -23.24
N GLY A 520 -16.63 -12.03 -23.92
CA GLY A 520 -16.86 -11.96 -25.37
C GLY A 520 -15.59 -12.09 -26.21
N GLN A 521 -14.46 -12.44 -25.59
CA GLN A 521 -13.20 -12.68 -26.27
C GLN A 521 -13.09 -14.17 -26.58
N SER A 522 -13.21 -14.55 -27.86
CA SER A 522 -12.55 -15.77 -28.32
C SER A 522 -11.05 -15.67 -28.03
N ALA A 523 -10.34 -16.79 -27.96
CA ALA A 523 -8.88 -16.85 -27.83
C ALA A 523 -8.11 -16.19 -29.01
N GLU A 524 -8.34 -14.90 -29.24
CA GLU A 524 -7.48 -14.04 -30.03
C GLU A 524 -6.26 -13.71 -29.19
N VAL A 525 -5.11 -13.68 -29.86
CA VAL A 525 -3.80 -13.36 -29.33
C VAL A 525 -3.89 -12.10 -28.45
N SER A 526 -3.78 -12.28 -27.14
CA SER A 526 -3.81 -11.18 -26.16
C SER A 526 -2.92 -10.03 -26.62
N GLU A 527 -3.42 -8.78 -26.61
CA GLU A 527 -2.60 -7.60 -26.94
C GLU A 527 -1.33 -7.54 -26.06
N PHE A 528 -1.36 -8.11 -24.85
CA PHE A 528 -0.17 -8.22 -24.00
C PHE A 528 0.92 -9.08 -24.67
N SER A 529 0.57 -10.17 -25.35
CA SER A 529 1.56 -10.99 -26.08
C SER A 529 2.28 -10.21 -27.20
N GLN A 530 1.65 -9.16 -27.74
CA GLN A 530 2.23 -8.26 -28.73
C GLN A 530 3.12 -7.19 -28.07
N MET A 531 2.81 -6.82 -26.83
CA MET A 531 3.61 -5.89 -26.01
C MET A 531 4.82 -6.55 -25.34
N LEU A 532 4.99 -7.88 -25.46
CA LEU A 532 6.11 -8.62 -24.89
C LEU A 532 7.01 -9.21 -25.98
N SER A 533 8.26 -8.76 -26.02
CA SER A 533 9.29 -9.36 -26.88
C SER A 533 10.63 -9.47 -26.16
N GLU A 534 11.44 -10.43 -26.59
CA GLU A 534 12.76 -10.73 -26.02
C GLU A 534 13.69 -9.51 -26.02
N GLU A 535 13.55 -8.63 -26.99
CA GLU A 535 14.32 -7.38 -27.12
C GLU A 535 14.14 -6.43 -25.92
N PHE A 536 13.00 -6.48 -25.24
CA PHE A 536 12.68 -5.64 -24.09
C PHE A 536 12.76 -6.40 -22.77
N ILE A 537 13.61 -7.43 -22.70
CA ILE A 537 13.91 -8.15 -21.46
C ILE A 537 15.36 -7.92 -21.05
N ILE A 538 15.56 -7.37 -19.85
CA ILE A 538 16.87 -7.01 -19.29
C ILE A 538 17.17 -7.85 -18.06
N PHE A 539 18.37 -8.41 -18.01
CA PHE A 539 18.93 -9.05 -16.80
C PHE A 539 19.97 -8.10 -16.20
N GLU A 540 19.65 -7.48 -15.07
CA GLU A 540 20.50 -6.48 -14.44
C GLU A 540 21.24 -7.07 -13.24
N LYS A 541 22.56 -7.23 -13.38
CA LYS A 541 23.45 -7.84 -12.37
C LYS A 541 23.99 -6.84 -11.35
N LYS A 542 23.97 -5.54 -11.67
CA LYS A 542 24.57 -4.47 -10.86
C LYS A 542 23.56 -3.33 -10.66
N ALA A 543 22.33 -3.68 -10.32
CA ALA A 543 21.36 -2.72 -9.81
C ALA A 543 21.87 -2.17 -8.48
N LYS A 544 21.95 -0.84 -8.37
CA LYS A 544 22.36 -0.16 -7.13
C LYS A 544 21.14 0.32 -6.35
N ASN A 545 20.19 0.92 -7.06
CA ASN A 545 18.98 1.52 -6.51
C ASN A 545 17.93 1.63 -7.63
N ARG A 546 16.68 1.86 -7.22
CA ARG A 546 15.52 2.04 -8.10
C ARG A 546 15.76 3.02 -9.24
N LYS A 547 16.32 4.20 -8.94
CA LYS A 547 16.57 5.27 -9.91
C LYS A 547 17.51 4.83 -11.04
N ASP A 548 18.56 4.09 -10.71
CA ASP A 548 19.53 3.60 -11.68
C ASP A 548 18.95 2.49 -12.59
N VAL A 549 18.01 1.69 -12.07
CA VAL A 549 17.28 0.69 -12.86
C VAL A 549 16.35 1.38 -13.85
N LEU A 550 15.51 2.30 -13.38
CA LEU A 550 14.53 3.02 -14.20
C LEU A 550 15.20 3.86 -15.30
N LYS A 551 16.27 4.59 -14.98
CA LYS A 551 16.98 5.38 -15.99
C LYS A 551 17.50 4.53 -17.16
N ARG A 552 18.07 3.36 -16.86
CA ARG A 552 18.57 2.44 -17.88
C ARG A 552 17.45 1.88 -18.74
N ALA A 553 16.35 1.47 -18.11
CA ALA A 553 15.18 0.93 -18.79
C ALA A 553 14.51 1.98 -19.70
N CYS A 554 14.27 3.19 -19.19
CA CYS A 554 13.70 4.28 -19.99
C CYS A 554 14.62 4.67 -21.15
N GLN A 555 15.94 4.69 -20.94
CA GLN A 555 16.88 4.97 -22.04
C GLN A 555 16.80 3.93 -23.16
N LEU A 556 16.58 2.65 -22.84
CA LEU A 556 16.38 1.61 -23.86
C LEU A 556 15.10 1.89 -24.67
N LEU A 557 13.99 2.20 -24.00
CA LEU A 557 12.72 2.53 -24.65
C LEU A 557 12.85 3.76 -25.57
N ILE A 558 13.53 4.81 -25.10
CA ILE A 558 13.80 6.04 -25.86
C ILE A 558 14.65 5.73 -27.10
N ASN A 559 15.75 5.00 -26.95
CA ASN A 559 16.65 4.65 -28.05
C ASN A 559 15.95 3.81 -29.14
N LYS A 560 14.93 3.05 -28.75
CA LYS A 560 14.11 2.22 -29.65
C LYS A 560 12.90 2.97 -30.21
N GLY A 561 12.73 4.24 -29.88
CA GLY A 561 11.62 5.08 -30.35
C GLY A 561 10.26 4.71 -29.77
N ILE A 562 10.21 3.89 -28.72
CA ILE A 562 8.96 3.43 -28.09
C ILE A 562 8.29 4.56 -27.32
N VAL A 563 9.09 5.41 -26.68
CA VAL A 563 8.65 6.53 -25.86
C VAL A 563 9.45 7.78 -26.19
N GLN A 564 8.91 8.94 -25.81
CA GLN A 564 9.57 10.24 -25.89
C GLN A 564 10.58 10.42 -24.75
N SER A 565 11.48 11.41 -24.87
CA SER A 565 12.53 11.69 -23.86
C SER A 565 11.97 11.99 -22.46
N GLU A 566 10.80 12.61 -22.43
CA GLU A 566 10.06 13.08 -21.27
C GLU A 566 9.55 11.91 -20.42
N PHE A 567 9.31 10.74 -21.02
CA PHE A 567 8.82 9.55 -20.33
C PHE A 567 9.73 9.13 -19.15
N ALA A 568 11.05 9.31 -19.28
CA ALA A 568 11.97 9.01 -18.19
C ALA A 568 11.77 9.90 -16.97
N ARG A 569 11.39 11.16 -17.18
CA ARG A 569 11.05 12.10 -16.12
C ARG A 569 9.74 11.68 -15.45
N ASP A 570 8.72 11.36 -16.23
CA ASP A 570 7.41 10.93 -15.70
C ASP A 570 7.55 9.74 -14.77
N VAL A 571 8.23 8.69 -15.22
CA VAL A 571 8.41 7.45 -14.44
C VAL A 571 9.15 7.75 -13.13
N LEU A 572 10.19 8.59 -13.18
CA LEU A 572 10.98 8.93 -11.98
C LEU A 572 10.23 9.85 -11.02
N GLU A 573 9.45 10.81 -11.51
CA GLU A 573 8.59 11.65 -10.69
C GLU A 573 7.44 10.82 -10.09
N ARG A 574 6.82 9.96 -10.88
CA ARG A 574 5.78 9.02 -10.45
C ARG A 574 6.24 8.12 -9.31
N GLU A 575 7.41 7.52 -9.46
CA GLU A 575 7.97 6.60 -8.46
C GLU A 575 8.44 7.33 -7.20
N LYS A 576 8.75 8.62 -7.27
CA LYS A 576 9.09 9.40 -6.06
C LYS A 576 7.87 9.65 -5.18
N VAL A 577 6.69 9.85 -5.77
CA VAL A 577 5.44 10.09 -5.04
C VAL A 577 5.05 8.83 -4.27
N GLU A 578 4.93 7.70 -4.97
CA GLU A 578 4.59 6.42 -4.37
C GLU A 578 5.23 5.30 -5.21
N ALA A 579 5.86 4.32 -4.57
CA ALA A 579 6.53 3.23 -5.28
C ALA A 579 5.52 2.20 -5.78
N THR A 580 5.64 1.75 -7.04
CA THR A 580 4.66 0.81 -7.63
C THR A 580 4.95 -0.66 -7.33
N ALA A 581 5.23 -1.00 -6.07
CA ALA A 581 5.52 -2.37 -5.65
C ALA A 581 4.23 -3.15 -5.38
N VAL A 582 3.72 -3.89 -6.35
CA VAL A 582 2.39 -4.53 -6.29
C VAL A 582 2.33 -5.90 -5.61
N GLY A 583 3.39 -6.27 -4.89
CA GLY A 583 3.49 -7.56 -4.19
C GLY A 583 4.31 -8.61 -4.96
N CYS A 584 4.54 -9.77 -4.35
CA CYS A 584 5.35 -10.86 -4.92
C CYS A 584 6.75 -10.43 -5.44
N ASN A 585 7.40 -9.45 -4.80
CA ASN A 585 8.64 -8.80 -5.27
C ASN A 585 8.58 -8.23 -6.70
N ILE A 586 7.38 -7.84 -7.15
CA ILE A 586 7.15 -7.26 -8.46
C ILE A 586 6.86 -5.76 -8.35
N ALA A 587 7.40 -4.97 -9.27
CA ALA A 587 7.05 -3.56 -9.45
C ALA A 587 6.53 -3.28 -10.87
N ILE A 588 5.58 -2.35 -11.00
CA ILE A 588 4.94 -1.97 -12.27
C ILE A 588 5.05 -0.45 -12.57
N PRO A 589 6.28 0.10 -12.64
CA PRO A 589 6.47 1.52 -12.92
C PRO A 589 5.91 1.86 -14.30
N HIS A 590 5.36 3.06 -14.43
CA HIS A 590 4.77 3.55 -15.68
C HIS A 590 4.91 5.08 -15.77
N GLY A 591 4.90 5.60 -17.00
CA GLY A 591 4.93 7.04 -17.29
C GLY A 591 3.58 7.50 -17.86
N LYS A 592 3.52 8.76 -18.31
CA LYS A 592 2.28 9.32 -18.86
C LYS A 592 1.97 8.76 -20.26
N PRO A 593 0.70 8.47 -20.59
CA PRO A 593 0.30 7.97 -21.91
C PRO A 593 0.73 8.87 -23.07
N GLU A 594 0.75 10.20 -22.87
CA GLU A 594 1.09 11.20 -23.87
C GLU A 594 2.53 11.07 -24.43
N HIS A 595 3.43 10.51 -23.63
CA HIS A 595 4.83 10.29 -24.01
C HIS A 595 5.09 8.88 -24.54
N VAL A 596 4.05 8.06 -24.76
CA VAL A 596 4.14 6.70 -25.32
C VAL A 596 3.81 6.73 -26.80
N ASN A 597 4.80 6.44 -27.67
CA ASN A 597 4.58 6.36 -29.11
C ASN A 597 3.98 5.01 -29.53
N ARG A 598 4.35 3.94 -28.83
CA ARG A 598 3.88 2.57 -29.08
C ARG A 598 3.81 1.79 -27.78
N CYS A 599 2.72 1.04 -27.59
CA CYS A 599 2.56 0.20 -26.40
C CYS A 599 3.65 -0.90 -26.36
N GLN A 600 4.36 -1.00 -25.23
CA GLN A 600 5.42 -1.98 -25.01
C GLN A 600 5.62 -2.19 -23.51
N ILE A 601 5.95 -3.43 -23.13
CA ILE A 601 6.35 -3.76 -21.76
C ILE A 601 7.82 -4.16 -21.78
N LEU A 602 8.58 -3.54 -20.87
CA LEU A 602 9.99 -3.86 -20.64
C LEU A 602 10.11 -4.58 -19.31
N VAL A 603 10.58 -5.82 -19.35
CA VAL A 603 10.74 -6.67 -18.17
C VAL A 603 12.19 -6.63 -17.72
N ILE A 604 12.42 -6.34 -16.45
CA ILE A 604 13.76 -6.32 -15.84
C ILE A 604 13.79 -7.36 -14.74
N ARG A 605 14.72 -8.29 -14.83
CA ARG A 605 15.05 -9.23 -13.76
C ARG A 605 16.34 -8.79 -13.08
N LEU A 606 16.29 -8.60 -11.77
CA LEU A 606 17.45 -8.30 -10.94
C LEU A 606 18.05 -9.58 -10.34
N ASP A 607 19.37 -9.62 -10.20
CA ASP A 607 20.05 -10.74 -9.51
C ASP A 607 19.73 -10.79 -8.00
N LYS A 608 19.44 -9.62 -7.42
CA LYS A 608 19.04 -9.47 -6.02
C LYS A 608 17.89 -8.48 -5.91
N PRO A 609 16.91 -8.72 -5.01
CA PRO A 609 15.91 -7.72 -4.71
C PRO A 609 16.56 -6.44 -4.23
N ILE A 610 16.01 -5.30 -4.67
CA ILE A 610 16.38 -3.97 -4.18
C ILE A 610 15.18 -3.32 -3.51
N GLU A 611 15.42 -2.35 -2.63
CA GLU A 611 14.35 -1.54 -2.06
C GLU A 611 13.64 -0.73 -3.16
N TRP A 612 12.31 -0.79 -3.10
CA TRP A 612 11.39 -0.20 -4.04
C TRP A 612 10.22 0.41 -3.25
N GLY A 613 10.47 1.58 -2.65
CA GLY A 613 9.61 2.12 -1.58
C GLY A 613 9.83 1.33 -0.29
N GLU A 614 8.74 0.96 0.39
CA GLU A 614 8.81 0.16 1.62
C GLU A 614 8.97 -1.35 1.38
N ARG A 615 8.92 -1.79 0.11
CA ARG A 615 8.99 -3.21 -0.29
C ARG A 615 10.25 -3.51 -1.07
N MET A 616 10.54 -4.79 -1.25
CA MET A 616 11.61 -5.26 -2.12
C MET A 616 11.04 -5.60 -3.50
N ALA A 617 11.79 -5.33 -4.56
CA ALA A 617 11.45 -5.76 -5.92
C ALA A 617 12.67 -6.38 -6.62
N ASP A 618 12.45 -7.51 -7.30
CA ASP A 618 13.45 -8.18 -8.15
C ASP A 618 12.98 -8.39 -9.59
N MET A 619 11.69 -8.20 -9.86
CA MET A 619 11.10 -8.31 -11.18
C MET A 619 10.29 -7.04 -11.48
N ILE A 620 10.67 -6.30 -12.50
CA ILE A 620 10.09 -5.00 -12.81
C ILE A 620 9.46 -5.08 -14.20
N PHE A 621 8.17 -4.75 -14.29
CA PHE A 621 7.47 -4.60 -15.56
C PHE A 621 7.27 -3.10 -15.80
N LEU A 622 8.20 -2.47 -16.51
CA LEU A 622 8.08 -1.07 -16.91
C LEU A 622 7.06 -0.97 -18.04
N LEU A 623 5.93 -0.32 -17.75
CA LEU A 623 4.79 -0.24 -18.65
C LEU A 623 4.85 1.07 -19.45
N ALA A 624 5.12 0.96 -20.75
CA ALA A 624 4.85 2.04 -21.70
C ALA A 624 3.55 1.69 -22.42
N ILE A 625 2.41 1.85 -21.75
CA ILE A 625 1.09 1.53 -22.29
C ILE A 625 0.16 2.73 -22.21
N ASN A 626 -0.83 2.78 -23.10
CA ASN A 626 -1.86 3.79 -23.05
C ASN A 626 -2.97 3.36 -22.06
N PHE A 627 -2.96 3.95 -20.86
CA PHE A 627 -3.94 3.67 -19.82
C PHE A 627 -5.33 4.27 -20.10
N ASP A 628 -5.47 5.16 -21.08
CA ASP A 628 -6.77 5.70 -21.52
C ASP A 628 -7.51 4.71 -22.43
N SER A 629 -6.78 3.76 -23.03
CA SER A 629 -7.37 2.65 -23.77
C SER A 629 -7.81 1.55 -22.79
N VAL A 630 -9.13 1.40 -22.66
CA VAL A 630 -9.74 0.31 -21.87
C VAL A 630 -9.27 -1.05 -22.38
N ASN A 631 -9.19 -1.26 -23.70
CA ASN A 631 -8.79 -2.54 -24.29
C ASN A 631 -7.33 -2.90 -23.98
N THR A 632 -6.43 -1.94 -24.14
CA THR A 632 -4.99 -2.11 -23.86
C THR A 632 -4.75 -2.36 -22.38
N THR A 633 -5.42 -1.62 -21.51
CA THR A 633 -5.33 -1.83 -20.06
C THR A 633 -5.92 -3.19 -19.68
N LYS A 634 -7.10 -3.54 -20.22
CA LYS A 634 -7.74 -4.84 -19.97
C LYS A 634 -6.85 -5.99 -20.40
N ALA A 635 -6.26 -5.94 -21.59
CA ALA A 635 -5.38 -7.00 -22.09
C ALA A 635 -4.16 -7.22 -21.20
N PHE A 636 -3.47 -6.16 -20.77
CA PHE A 636 -2.34 -6.29 -19.86
C PHE A 636 -2.76 -6.82 -18.50
N PHE A 637 -3.69 -6.15 -17.81
CA PHE A 637 -4.06 -6.52 -16.44
C PHE A 637 -4.76 -7.88 -16.37
N HIS A 638 -5.50 -8.30 -17.40
CA HIS A 638 -6.10 -9.63 -17.44
C HIS A 638 -5.04 -10.74 -17.33
N ASP A 639 -4.08 -10.74 -18.23
CA ASP A 639 -3.06 -11.78 -18.27
C ASP A 639 -2.04 -11.59 -17.13
N PHE A 640 -1.70 -10.34 -16.78
CA PHE A 640 -0.83 -10.07 -15.64
C PHE A 640 -1.42 -10.59 -14.31
N THR A 641 -2.72 -10.42 -14.09
CA THR A 641 -3.38 -10.97 -12.89
C THR A 641 -3.42 -12.51 -12.90
N LYS A 642 -3.60 -13.14 -14.06
CA LYS A 642 -3.46 -14.60 -14.20
C LYS A 642 -2.06 -15.07 -13.81
N LEU A 643 -1.02 -14.36 -14.23
CA LEU A 643 0.36 -14.63 -13.84
C LEU A 643 0.58 -14.50 -12.33
N LEU A 644 -0.02 -13.49 -11.69
CA LEU A 644 0.12 -13.26 -10.25
C LEU A 644 -0.66 -14.27 -9.40
N ASN A 645 -1.84 -14.72 -9.87
CA ASN A 645 -2.70 -15.65 -9.13
C ASN A 645 -2.28 -17.12 -9.27
N GLU A 646 -1.52 -17.49 -10.30
CA GLU A 646 -1.08 -18.87 -10.48
C GLU A 646 0.03 -19.22 -9.47
N ASN A 647 -0.25 -20.21 -8.62
CA ASN A 647 0.66 -20.61 -7.54
C ASN A 647 2.08 -20.93 -8.05
N GLY A 648 3.06 -20.19 -7.52
CA GLY A 648 4.48 -20.34 -7.86
C GLY A 648 4.85 -19.91 -9.28
N ALA A 649 3.96 -19.29 -10.06
CA ALA A 649 4.29 -18.84 -11.41
C ALA A 649 5.41 -17.79 -11.42
N THR A 650 5.33 -16.81 -10.52
CA THR A 650 6.36 -15.77 -10.40
C THR A 650 7.73 -16.35 -10.00
N ASP A 651 7.76 -17.39 -9.17
CA ASP A 651 9.00 -18.10 -8.82
C ASP A 651 9.58 -18.86 -10.01
N ARG A 652 8.74 -19.51 -10.83
CA ARG A 652 9.18 -20.15 -12.08
C ARG A 652 9.75 -19.13 -13.07
N LEU A 653 9.18 -17.93 -13.16
CA LEU A 653 9.78 -16.85 -13.97
C LEU A 653 11.19 -16.49 -13.47
N ARG A 654 11.44 -16.53 -12.16
CA ARG A 654 12.78 -16.28 -11.58
C ARG A 654 13.77 -17.41 -11.83
N GLU A 655 13.36 -18.56 -12.33
CA GLU A 655 14.31 -19.64 -12.68
C GLU A 655 14.99 -19.38 -14.04
N ALA A 656 14.37 -18.58 -14.93
CA ALA A 656 14.84 -18.35 -16.30
C ALA A 656 16.22 -17.67 -16.37
N ALA A 657 17.23 -18.30 -16.97
CA ALA A 657 18.61 -17.81 -16.99
C ALA A 657 18.93 -16.83 -18.14
N SER A 658 17.98 -16.58 -19.06
CA SER A 658 18.17 -15.69 -20.20
C SER A 658 16.88 -14.92 -20.57
N PRO A 659 17.00 -13.80 -21.32
CA PRO A 659 15.85 -13.10 -21.89
C PRO A 659 14.90 -14.01 -22.67
N HIS A 660 15.46 -14.90 -23.49
CA HIS A 660 14.70 -15.89 -24.24
C HIS A 660 13.90 -16.83 -23.33
N GLU A 661 14.56 -17.42 -22.33
CA GLU A 661 13.90 -18.32 -21.38
C GLU A 661 12.82 -17.60 -20.57
N LEU A 662 13.04 -16.34 -20.19
CA LEU A 662 12.05 -15.56 -19.43
C LEU A 662 10.84 -15.22 -20.30
N CYS A 663 11.06 -14.82 -21.57
CA CYS A 663 9.97 -14.59 -22.51
C CYS A 663 9.14 -15.87 -22.74
N ALA A 664 9.82 -17.00 -22.94
CA ALA A 664 9.18 -18.30 -23.12
C ALA A 664 8.42 -18.75 -21.85
N ALA A 665 8.97 -18.49 -20.66
CA ALA A 665 8.31 -18.79 -19.39
C ALA A 665 7.03 -17.97 -19.23
N ILE A 666 7.06 -16.66 -19.48
CA ILE A 666 5.86 -15.80 -19.42
C ILE A 666 4.80 -16.29 -20.42
N ARG A 667 5.19 -16.54 -21.68
CA ARG A 667 4.30 -17.10 -22.72
C ARG A 667 3.66 -18.41 -22.27
N LYS A 668 4.44 -19.31 -21.69
CA LYS A 668 3.98 -20.61 -21.19
C LYS A 668 2.99 -20.49 -20.03
N GLU A 669 3.29 -19.67 -19.01
CA GLU A 669 2.40 -19.47 -17.86
C GLU A 669 1.04 -18.86 -18.29
N LEU A 670 1.06 -18.00 -19.31
CA LEU A 670 -0.14 -17.36 -19.84
C LEU A 670 -0.89 -18.20 -20.86
N GLY A 671 -0.27 -19.25 -21.40
CA GLY A 671 -0.84 -20.12 -22.42
C GLY A 671 -0.85 -19.50 -23.82
N TRP A 672 0.10 -18.59 -24.08
CA TRP A 672 0.30 -18.02 -25.41
C TRP A 672 1.11 -19.00 -26.27
N ASN A 673 0.51 -19.46 -27.38
CA ASN A 673 1.14 -20.36 -28.34
C ASN A 673 2.17 -19.67 -29.21
#